data_AF-K4A6G6-F1
#
_entry.id   AF-K4A6G6-F1
#
_cell.length_a   1.000
_cell.length_b   1.000
_cell.length_c   1.000
_cell.angle_alpha   90.00
_cell.angle_beta   90.00
_cell.angle_gamma   90.00
#
_symmetry.space_group_name_H-M   'P 1'
#
loop_
_entity.id
_entity.type
_entity.pdbx_description
1 polymer ?
#
loop_
_entity_poly.entity_id
_entity_poly.type
_entity_poly.pdbx_seq_one_letter_code
_entity_poly.pdbx_strand_id
1 'polypeptide(L)'
;MASAAGSSNVMLAIHEKKTTPTDLYRPLRLYIASAYSEREAAAADDDLSAVRDLRAEVEQPSLPDPSSLEQRRDALLAYARALALVEPRFPISPDRAHVHSLTFTWHDAFRGNKKCALASIHLEKAAVLFNLGAVYSQIALAADRSTDVGIRTACGAFQSAAGAFAWLRESGIAAKAVAAGATTVDVTPECAGMLEKLMLAQAQECFFEKVIGGGKPPALCSKVARQVGIFYEEAYASLSAPPLSQHFDKSWVSHVQLKAAQFYADACYRYSLDLHEKEEIAEEIARLKIGMSALADAKKAAKGVAAQLLDSVNKLESNMKTNLERAMKENDRVYLMRVPAAGSLGALPAASLVKPTSLAEALDASKERLFSSLVPDGSMKALSKYTEMVDNIIRTQAEKLQQASEIARVRFKEMDLPDSILSLEGNITLPFDLKEDVEAVQISGGPAALESELQQLRDLRRVNQELLVQTEELLQKEANEDAQFRTQFGSRWTRPQSSTLTKNIQDRLNLFAANLKKAADSDSLIERGVKENYPLMSILDKRPIESALPSISRPIMSLDGNEDAIVGALKQSLRQLESLGAQRAGLEDMLKEMKRKDDILPKLMAGVGSHDDLFKKEIAKYDSICAEIADNIMAQEQLLLQIQAQNEQFAAVFNLEDYKAARERCYKQIAAAVAKYREIKKNINEGLNFYVTLQVCVCISILFHLH
;
A
#
# COMPACT_ATOMS: atom_id res chain seq x y z
N MET A 1 26.55 63.65 -28.81
CA MET A 1 27.78 63.84 -28.01
C MET A 1 27.39 64.12 -26.56
N ALA A 2 27.62 63.14 -25.70
CA ALA A 2 27.94 63.22 -24.26
C ALA A 2 27.78 61.79 -23.74
N SER A 3 28.91 61.13 -23.51
CA SER A 3 28.99 59.78 -22.95
C SER A 3 28.09 59.67 -21.72
N ALA A 4 27.04 58.83 -21.82
CA ALA A 4 26.20 58.44 -20.70
C ALA A 4 26.99 57.46 -19.82
N ALA A 5 28.00 57.96 -19.10
CA ALA A 5 28.51 57.28 -17.92
C ALA A 5 27.36 57.28 -16.89
N GLY A 6 26.59 56.19 -16.88
CA GLY A 6 25.47 56.00 -15.96
C GLY A 6 26.01 55.97 -14.54
N SER A 7 25.60 56.94 -13.71
CA SER A 7 25.66 56.78 -12.27
C SER A 7 24.82 55.56 -11.92
N SER A 8 25.45 54.47 -11.50
CA SER A 8 24.73 53.25 -11.13
C SER A 8 23.75 53.59 -10.00
N ASN A 9 22.47 53.28 -10.20
CA ASN A 9 21.47 53.52 -9.18
C ASN A 9 21.74 52.62 -7.96
N VAL A 10 21.59 53.19 -6.76
CA VAL A 10 21.74 52.45 -5.50
C VAL A 10 20.61 51.43 -5.38
N MET A 11 20.97 50.17 -5.13
CA MET A 11 20.05 49.04 -4.93
C MET A 11 20.29 48.42 -3.55
N LEU A 12 19.28 47.76 -2.98
CA LEU A 12 19.39 47.13 -1.66
C LEU A 12 19.72 45.64 -1.79
N ALA A 13 20.59 45.15 -0.92
CA ALA A 13 20.81 43.72 -0.71
C ALA A 13 20.44 43.35 0.72
N ILE A 14 20.04 42.10 0.90
CA ILE A 14 19.63 41.56 2.19
C ILE A 14 20.85 40.95 2.88
N HIS A 15 21.00 41.20 4.17
CA HIS A 15 22.02 40.52 4.97
C HIS A 15 21.57 39.10 5.31
N GLU A 16 22.51 38.18 5.36
CA GLU A 16 22.23 36.81 5.80
C GLU A 16 21.87 36.79 7.30
N LYS A 17 20.93 35.91 7.66
CA LYS A 17 20.68 35.50 9.04
C LYS A 17 21.88 34.74 9.57
N LYS A 18 22.17 34.93 10.87
CA LYS A 18 23.23 34.23 11.59
C LYS A 18 22.65 33.10 12.42
N THR A 19 23.24 31.92 12.35
CA THR A 19 22.89 30.75 13.17
C THR A 19 23.94 30.50 14.25
N THR A 20 23.59 29.75 15.30
CA THR A 20 24.58 29.15 16.19
C THR A 20 24.89 27.71 15.75
N PRO A 21 26.12 27.21 15.98
CA PRO A 21 26.46 25.82 15.71
C PRO A 21 25.48 24.85 16.39
N THR A 22 24.99 23.86 15.64
CA THR A 22 23.99 22.90 16.13
C THR A 22 24.39 21.47 15.77
N ASP A 23 24.46 20.57 16.75
CA ASP A 23 24.70 19.15 16.51
C ASP A 23 23.43 18.45 16.03
N LEU A 24 23.36 18.12 14.73
CA LEU A 24 22.28 17.30 14.16
C LEU A 24 22.55 15.81 14.28
N TYR A 25 23.82 15.42 14.30
CA TYR A 25 24.21 14.02 14.20
C TYR A 25 23.70 13.24 15.42
N ARG A 26 24.01 13.70 16.63
CA ARG A 26 23.67 12.94 17.85
C ARG A 26 22.17 12.84 18.11
N PRO A 27 21.36 13.91 18.04
CA PRO A 27 19.92 13.82 18.28
C PRO A 27 19.20 12.91 17.26
N LEU A 28 19.54 13.04 15.98
CA LEU A 28 18.92 12.24 14.93
C LEU A 28 19.33 10.77 15.02
N ARG A 29 20.60 10.48 15.34
CA ARG A 29 21.07 9.10 15.56
C ARG A 29 20.36 8.44 16.74
N LEU A 30 20.22 9.15 17.86
CA LEU A 30 19.51 8.65 19.05
C LEU A 30 18.04 8.38 18.76
N TYR A 31 17.41 9.22 17.93
CA TYR A 31 16.05 8.96 17.47
C TYR A 31 15.97 7.69 16.63
N ILE A 32 16.88 7.47 15.68
CA ILE A 32 16.87 6.25 14.87
C ILE A 32 17.04 5.00 15.74
N ALA A 33 18.00 5.04 16.67
CA ALA A 33 18.26 3.94 17.59
C ALA A 33 17.04 3.55 18.45
N SER A 34 16.25 4.55 18.85
CA SER A 34 15.08 4.35 19.72
C SER A 34 13.78 4.05 18.97
N ALA A 35 13.53 4.70 17.83
CA ALA A 35 12.31 4.54 17.05
C ALA A 35 12.37 3.35 16.10
N TYR A 36 13.57 2.99 15.61
CA TYR A 36 13.77 1.88 14.67
C TYR A 36 14.66 0.81 15.31
N SER A 37 15.98 0.88 15.13
CA SER A 37 16.93 -0.05 15.73
C SER A 37 18.36 0.52 15.73
N GLU A 38 19.24 -0.03 16.58
CA GLU A 38 20.66 0.35 16.60
C GLU A 38 21.37 0.00 15.29
N ARG A 39 20.89 -1.05 14.57
CA ARG A 39 21.44 -1.44 13.27
C ARG A 39 21.13 -0.40 12.19
N GLU A 40 19.91 0.13 12.17
CA GLU A 40 19.52 1.20 11.24
C GLU A 40 20.21 2.52 11.59
N ALA A 41 20.43 2.78 12.89
CA ALA A 41 21.21 3.94 13.33
C ALA A 41 22.65 3.88 12.79
N ALA A 42 23.30 2.73 12.88
CA ALA A 42 24.64 2.52 12.32
C ALA A 42 24.66 2.63 10.78
N ALA A 43 23.63 2.11 10.10
CA ALA A 43 23.52 2.22 8.64
C ALA A 43 23.30 3.66 8.15
N ALA A 44 22.75 4.53 8.99
CA ALA A 44 22.51 5.94 8.70
C ALA A 44 23.68 6.87 9.10
N ASP A 45 24.77 6.36 9.69
CA ASP A 45 25.86 7.19 10.20
C ASP A 45 26.54 8.05 9.12
N ASP A 46 26.68 7.51 7.90
CA ASP A 46 27.23 8.23 6.76
C ASP A 46 26.28 9.35 6.30
N ASP A 47 24.98 9.07 6.20
CA ASP A 47 23.96 10.05 5.83
C ASP A 47 23.85 11.18 6.87
N LEU A 48 23.88 10.84 8.16
CA LEU A 48 23.88 11.80 9.26
C LEU A 48 25.14 12.68 9.25
N SER A 49 26.30 12.10 8.93
CA SER A 49 27.55 12.83 8.80
C SER A 49 27.49 13.80 7.62
N ALA A 50 26.95 13.38 6.48
CA ALA A 50 26.74 14.25 5.32
C ALA A 50 25.82 15.44 5.66
N VAL A 51 24.72 15.22 6.37
CA VAL A 51 23.83 16.32 6.81
C VAL A 51 24.51 17.27 7.79
N ARG A 52 25.33 16.75 8.71
CA ARG A 52 26.15 17.57 9.62
C ARG A 52 27.13 18.45 8.85
N ASP A 53 27.81 17.89 7.86
CA ASP A 53 28.82 18.61 7.09
C ASP A 53 28.17 19.69 6.21
N LEU A 54 27.04 19.38 5.56
CA LEU A 54 26.24 20.38 4.83
C LEU A 54 25.75 21.52 5.74
N ARG A 55 25.32 21.21 6.98
CA ARG A 55 24.98 22.23 7.98
C ARG A 55 26.18 23.10 8.31
N ALA A 56 27.35 22.50 8.57
CA ALA A 56 28.56 23.22 8.94
C ALA A 56 29.02 24.20 7.84
N GLU A 57 28.86 23.84 6.57
CA GLU A 57 29.07 24.76 5.44
C GLU A 57 28.08 25.94 5.49
N VAL A 58 26.82 25.69 5.84
CA VAL A 58 25.79 26.74 5.98
C VAL A 58 26.01 27.64 7.21
N GLU A 59 26.79 27.22 8.20
CA GLU A 59 27.14 28.04 9.37
C GLU A 59 28.20 29.12 9.06
N GLN A 60 29.01 28.95 8.01
CA GLN A 60 30.06 29.90 7.62
C GLN A 60 29.49 31.02 6.72
N PRO A 61 29.53 32.30 7.13
CA PRO A 61 29.02 33.38 6.29
C PRO A 61 29.87 33.56 5.03
N SER A 62 29.26 34.03 3.94
CA SER A 62 30.00 34.36 2.73
C SER A 62 30.92 35.57 2.90
N LEU A 63 32.04 35.56 2.16
CA LEU A 63 32.83 36.75 1.91
C LEU A 63 32.19 37.57 0.79
N PRO A 64 32.35 38.90 0.76
CA PRO A 64 31.71 39.78 -0.22
C PRO A 64 32.41 39.74 -1.59
N ASP A 65 32.86 38.56 -2.04
CA ASP A 65 33.39 38.32 -3.37
C ASP A 65 32.45 37.38 -4.18
N PRO A 66 32.39 37.52 -5.51
CA PRO A 66 31.44 36.74 -6.32
C PRO A 66 31.58 35.23 -6.18
N SER A 67 32.82 34.71 -6.06
CA SER A 67 33.05 33.27 -5.99
C SER A 67 32.59 32.67 -4.67
N SER A 68 32.82 33.37 -3.56
CA SER A 68 32.30 32.97 -2.24
C SER A 68 30.78 32.99 -2.19
N LEU A 69 30.13 33.99 -2.82
CA LEU A 69 28.68 34.06 -2.90
C LEU A 69 28.05 32.91 -3.71
N GLU A 70 28.68 32.51 -4.82
CA GLU A 70 28.21 31.37 -5.62
C GLU A 70 28.36 30.04 -4.87
N GLN A 71 29.50 29.81 -4.20
CA GLN A 71 29.70 28.65 -3.34
C GLN A 71 28.68 28.62 -2.20
N ARG A 72 28.42 29.78 -1.60
CA ARG A 72 27.43 29.94 -0.54
C ARG A 72 26.02 29.59 -1.00
N ARG A 73 25.62 30.03 -2.20
CA ARG A 73 24.34 29.66 -2.82
C ARG A 73 24.23 28.14 -2.97
N ASP A 74 25.28 27.50 -3.48
CA ASP A 74 25.25 26.06 -3.76
C ASP A 74 25.19 25.23 -2.47
N ALA A 75 25.92 25.63 -1.42
CA ALA A 75 25.83 25.03 -0.08
C ALA A 75 24.42 25.15 0.52
N LEU A 76 23.79 26.33 0.41
CA LEU A 76 22.41 26.55 0.88
C LEU A 76 21.40 25.67 0.13
N LEU A 77 21.56 25.51 -1.20
CA LEU A 77 20.69 24.64 -2.02
C LEU A 77 20.88 23.16 -1.67
N ALA A 78 22.12 22.70 -1.50
CA ALA A 78 22.41 21.33 -1.09
C ALA A 78 21.81 21.02 0.28
N TYR A 79 21.99 21.92 1.25
CA TYR A 79 21.44 21.74 2.58
C TYR A 79 19.91 21.84 2.61
N ALA A 80 19.30 22.74 1.83
CA ALA A 80 17.84 22.81 1.71
C ALA A 80 17.23 21.52 1.15
N ARG A 81 17.89 20.88 0.18
CA ARG A 81 17.48 19.56 -0.36
C ARG A 81 17.62 18.47 0.70
N ALA A 82 18.71 18.46 1.47
CA ALA A 82 18.88 17.53 2.58
C ALA A 82 17.77 17.70 3.65
N LEU A 83 17.43 18.94 4.02
CA LEU A 83 16.33 19.21 4.95
C LEU A 83 14.96 18.72 4.45
N ALA A 84 14.73 18.73 3.14
CA ALA A 84 13.51 18.18 2.54
C ALA A 84 13.41 16.64 2.72
N LEU A 85 14.55 15.95 2.83
CA LEU A 85 14.60 14.51 3.13
C LEU A 85 14.51 14.22 4.64
N VAL A 86 15.02 15.12 5.48
CA VAL A 86 14.98 15.01 6.95
C VAL A 86 13.56 15.22 7.47
N GLU A 87 12.86 16.26 7.00
CA GLU A 87 11.51 16.64 7.48
C GLU A 87 10.49 15.48 7.56
N PRO A 88 10.29 14.64 6.54
CA PRO A 88 9.32 13.55 6.63
C PRO A 88 9.76 12.42 7.56
N ARG A 89 11.06 12.22 7.78
CA ARG A 89 11.62 11.06 8.53
C ARG A 89 11.84 11.32 10.01
N PHE A 90 12.08 12.58 10.36
CA PHE A 90 12.45 13.00 11.69
C PHE A 90 11.44 14.04 12.20
N PRO A 91 10.47 13.62 13.03
CA PRO A 91 9.60 14.58 13.68
C PRO A 91 10.42 15.37 14.69
N ILE A 92 10.59 16.68 14.46
CA ILE A 92 11.36 17.58 15.33
C ILE A 92 10.38 18.54 15.99
N SER A 93 10.19 18.38 17.30
CA SER A 93 9.31 19.22 18.11
C SER A 93 9.66 19.11 19.60
N PRO A 94 9.10 19.95 20.48
CA PRO A 94 9.26 19.81 21.94
C PRO A 94 8.68 18.52 22.55
N ASP A 95 7.86 17.75 21.82
CA ASP A 95 7.32 16.47 22.29
C ASP A 95 8.43 15.45 22.56
N ARG A 96 8.37 14.75 23.70
CA ARG A 96 9.35 13.73 24.09
C ARG A 96 9.43 12.54 23.14
N ALA A 97 8.37 12.24 22.39
CA ALA A 97 8.38 11.20 21.37
C ALA A 97 9.12 11.63 20.09
N HIS A 98 9.39 12.92 19.92
CA HIS A 98 10.07 13.50 18.77
C HIS A 98 11.55 13.75 19.08
N VAL A 99 12.30 14.26 18.10
CA VAL A 99 13.70 14.69 18.28
C VAL A 99 13.77 16.01 19.07
N HIS A 100 13.35 15.96 20.34
CA HIS A 100 13.14 17.14 21.19
C HIS A 100 14.43 17.81 21.67
N SER A 101 15.56 17.10 21.63
CA SER A 101 16.87 17.62 22.01
C SER A 101 17.51 18.48 20.92
N LEU A 102 16.99 18.47 19.70
CA LEU A 102 17.49 19.26 18.57
C LEU A 102 16.80 20.63 18.55
N THR A 103 17.57 21.70 18.79
CA THR A 103 17.08 23.08 18.78
C THR A 103 17.88 23.91 17.79
N PHE A 104 17.21 24.56 16.84
CA PHE A 104 17.80 25.48 15.88
C PHE A 104 17.71 26.91 16.38
N THR A 105 18.82 27.64 16.37
CA THR A 105 18.85 29.05 16.81
C THR A 105 19.30 29.97 15.68
N TRP A 106 18.42 30.90 15.31
CA TRP A 106 18.65 31.88 14.25
C TRP A 106 18.41 33.30 14.76
N HIS A 107 19.26 34.22 14.32
CA HIS A 107 19.15 35.66 14.60
C HIS A 107 18.36 36.34 13.49
N ASP A 108 17.61 37.38 13.86
CA ASP A 108 16.87 38.20 12.91
C ASP A 108 17.85 39.00 12.01
N ALA A 109 17.66 38.96 10.70
CA ALA A 109 18.54 39.58 9.71
C ALA A 109 18.60 41.12 9.82
N PHE A 110 17.52 41.76 10.29
CA PHE A 110 17.38 43.22 10.35
C PHE A 110 17.50 43.75 11.79
N ARG A 111 17.27 42.89 12.78
CA ARG A 111 17.39 43.17 14.22
C ARG A 111 18.26 42.11 14.89
N GLY A 112 19.57 42.11 14.61
CA GLY A 112 20.50 41.06 15.06
C GLY A 112 20.59 40.80 16.57
N ASN A 113 20.05 41.68 17.42
CA ASN A 113 19.90 41.45 18.86
C ASN A 113 18.70 40.54 19.22
N LYS A 114 17.77 40.33 18.30
CA LYS A 114 16.67 39.38 18.43
C LYS A 114 17.05 38.04 17.82
N LYS A 115 16.72 36.96 18.52
CA LYS A 115 16.92 35.58 18.07
C LYS A 115 15.69 34.73 18.38
N CYS A 116 15.55 33.64 17.64
CA CYS A 116 14.58 32.60 17.89
C CYS A 116 15.31 31.26 17.99
N ALA A 117 15.00 30.49 19.03
CA ALA A 117 15.55 29.16 19.27
C ALA A 117 14.39 28.18 19.41
N LEU A 118 14.24 27.25 18.47
CA LEU A 118 13.12 26.30 18.44
C LEU A 118 13.56 24.91 17.98
N ALA A 119 12.97 23.89 18.60
CA ALA A 119 12.98 22.54 18.08
C ALA A 119 11.98 22.44 16.92
N SER A 120 12.29 23.05 15.78
CA SER A 120 11.42 23.03 14.59
C SER A 120 12.25 23.07 13.32
N ILE A 121 12.10 22.02 12.49
CA ILE A 121 12.73 21.98 11.16
C ILE A 121 12.19 23.07 10.23
N HIS A 122 10.97 23.56 10.46
CA HIS A 122 10.42 24.64 9.65
C HIS A 122 11.13 25.97 9.89
N LEU A 123 11.58 26.24 11.13
CA LEU A 123 12.43 27.42 11.41
C LEU A 123 13.77 27.31 10.65
N GLU A 124 14.39 26.13 10.69
CA GLU A 124 15.65 25.86 9.98
C GLU A 124 15.50 26.07 8.46
N LYS A 125 14.50 25.43 7.85
CA LYS A 125 14.19 25.60 6.41
C LYS A 125 13.88 27.05 6.05
N ALA A 126 13.10 27.75 6.88
CA ALA A 126 12.75 29.14 6.64
C ALA A 126 13.99 30.05 6.63
N ALA A 127 14.90 29.85 7.58
CA ALA A 127 16.13 30.63 7.67
C ALA A 127 17.11 30.32 6.52
N VAL A 128 17.26 29.05 6.13
CA VAL A 128 18.09 28.64 4.99
C VAL A 128 17.57 29.26 3.68
N LEU A 129 16.25 29.19 3.44
CA LEU A 129 15.64 29.81 2.25
C LEU A 129 15.73 31.34 2.27
N PHE A 130 15.59 31.96 3.45
CA PHE A 130 15.83 33.41 3.60
C PHE A 130 17.27 33.76 3.21
N ASN A 131 18.25 33.00 3.70
CA ASN A 131 19.66 33.21 3.36
C ASN A 131 19.93 32.98 1.88
N LEU A 132 19.26 32.01 1.24
CA LEU A 132 19.35 31.81 -0.20
C LEU A 132 18.89 33.06 -0.97
N GLY A 133 17.76 33.66 -0.58
CA GLY A 133 17.29 34.93 -1.14
C GLY A 133 18.25 36.08 -0.87
N ALA A 134 18.84 36.13 0.33
CA ALA A 134 19.83 37.14 0.70
C ALA A 134 21.10 37.04 -0.16
N VAL A 135 21.66 35.85 -0.33
CA VAL A 135 22.86 35.61 -1.15
C VAL A 135 22.60 35.97 -2.61
N TYR A 136 21.45 35.59 -3.18
CA TYR A 136 21.09 36.01 -4.54
C TYR A 136 21.02 37.55 -4.67
N SER A 137 20.49 38.25 -3.67
CA SER A 137 20.46 39.72 -3.69
C SER A 137 21.86 40.34 -3.62
N GLN A 138 22.81 39.70 -2.92
CA GLN A 138 24.20 40.12 -2.83
C GLN A 138 24.97 39.84 -4.13
N ILE A 139 24.74 38.68 -4.77
CA ILE A 139 25.27 38.37 -6.12
C ILE A 139 24.82 39.45 -7.11
N ALA A 140 23.54 39.84 -7.05
CA ALA A 140 23.00 40.87 -7.92
C ALA A 140 23.66 42.24 -7.70
N LEU A 141 23.98 42.56 -6.44
CA LEU A 141 24.64 43.82 -6.09
C LEU A 141 26.13 43.83 -6.49
N ALA A 142 26.80 42.68 -6.42
CA ALA A 142 28.21 42.51 -6.80
C ALA A 142 28.45 42.54 -8.32
N ALA A 143 27.41 42.31 -9.12
CA ALA A 143 27.51 42.34 -10.58
C ALA A 143 27.77 43.76 -11.12
N ASP A 144 28.69 43.87 -12.07
CA ASP A 144 29.04 45.14 -12.72
C ASP A 144 27.96 45.59 -13.73
N ARG A 145 27.02 46.40 -13.26
CA ARG A 145 25.92 46.95 -14.06
C ARG A 145 26.35 48.02 -15.07
N SER A 146 27.64 48.34 -15.20
CA SER A 146 28.12 49.14 -16.34
C SER A 146 28.16 48.35 -17.66
N THR A 147 28.08 47.02 -17.58
CA THR A 147 28.12 46.11 -18.74
C THR A 147 26.78 45.43 -18.99
N ASP A 148 26.44 45.13 -20.26
CA ASP A 148 25.19 44.39 -20.57
C ASP A 148 25.17 43.00 -19.91
N VAL A 149 26.32 42.35 -19.80
CA VAL A 149 26.47 41.06 -19.11
C VAL A 149 26.15 41.22 -17.63
N GLY A 150 26.74 42.19 -16.93
CA GLY A 150 26.49 42.40 -15.51
C GLY A 150 25.06 42.86 -15.22
N ILE A 151 24.42 43.65 -16.09
CA ILE A 151 22.99 43.97 -15.97
C ILE A 151 22.13 42.70 -16.05
N ARG A 152 22.42 41.80 -16.98
CA ARG A 152 21.69 40.51 -17.09
C ARG A 152 21.92 39.63 -15.87
N THR A 153 23.16 39.54 -15.39
CA THR A 153 23.50 38.80 -14.17
C THR A 153 22.75 39.35 -12.96
N ALA A 154 22.76 40.67 -12.77
CA ALA A 154 22.02 41.34 -11.68
C ALA A 154 20.50 41.08 -11.79
N CYS A 155 19.93 41.26 -12.98
CA CYS A 155 18.50 41.01 -13.25
C CYS A 155 18.12 39.55 -12.96
N GLY A 156 18.93 38.59 -13.39
CA GLY A 156 18.70 37.16 -13.13
C GLY A 156 18.81 36.82 -11.65
N ALA A 157 19.84 37.34 -10.97
CA ALA A 157 20.04 37.10 -9.54
C ALA A 157 18.93 37.73 -8.67
N PHE A 158 18.44 38.94 -8.99
CA PHE A 158 17.27 39.50 -8.30
C PHE A 158 15.98 38.71 -8.55
N GLN A 159 15.78 38.16 -9.76
CA GLN A 159 14.64 37.26 -10.02
C GLN A 159 14.74 35.96 -9.21
N SER A 160 15.96 35.42 -9.04
CA SER A 160 16.21 34.26 -8.18
C SER A 160 16.03 34.57 -6.70
N ALA A 161 16.42 35.77 -6.24
CA ALA A 161 16.14 36.24 -4.88
C ALA A 161 14.63 36.37 -4.64
N ALA A 162 13.91 36.99 -5.58
CA ALA A 162 12.45 37.04 -5.54
C ALA A 162 11.83 35.64 -5.50
N GLY A 163 12.36 34.71 -6.30
CA GLY A 163 11.98 33.30 -6.30
C GLY A 163 12.12 32.62 -4.94
N ALA A 164 13.23 32.87 -4.23
CA ALA A 164 13.48 32.34 -2.88
C ALA A 164 12.48 32.86 -1.86
N PHE A 165 12.19 34.15 -1.85
CA PHE A 165 11.21 34.72 -0.94
C PHE A 165 9.77 34.33 -1.30
N ALA A 166 9.44 34.25 -2.60
CA ALA A 166 8.16 33.73 -3.07
C ALA A 166 7.97 32.27 -2.62
N TRP A 167 8.97 31.41 -2.81
CA TRP A 167 8.92 30.02 -2.36
C TRP A 167 8.77 29.91 -0.85
N LEU A 168 9.51 30.71 -0.07
CA LEU A 168 9.39 30.76 1.39
C LEU A 168 7.95 31.06 1.85
N ARG A 169 7.26 31.96 1.14
CA ARG A 169 5.86 32.35 1.38
C ARG A 169 4.86 31.29 0.89
N GLU A 170 4.95 30.89 -0.37
CA GLU A 170 3.94 30.09 -1.08
C GLU A 170 4.01 28.59 -0.77
N SER A 171 5.19 28.05 -0.45
CA SER A 171 5.33 26.65 0.02
C SER A 171 4.77 26.42 1.42
N GLY A 172 4.35 27.48 2.11
CA GLY A 172 3.86 27.44 3.49
C GLY A 172 4.96 27.28 4.54
N ILE A 173 6.25 27.23 4.16
CA ILE A 173 7.37 27.08 5.11
C ILE A 173 7.40 28.22 6.13
N ALA A 174 7.25 29.48 5.70
CA ALA A 174 7.17 30.63 6.60
C ALA A 174 5.99 30.51 7.58
N ALA A 175 4.80 30.17 7.08
CA ALA A 175 3.61 30.00 7.90
C ALA A 175 3.77 28.86 8.93
N LYS A 176 4.36 27.73 8.52
CA LYS A 176 4.67 26.60 9.41
C LYS A 176 5.71 26.96 10.47
N ALA A 177 6.72 27.78 10.13
CA ALA A 177 7.69 28.27 11.10
C ALA A 177 7.03 29.15 12.17
N VAL A 178 6.16 30.09 11.76
CA VAL A 178 5.38 30.93 12.69
C VAL A 178 4.44 30.08 13.55
N ALA A 179 3.73 29.12 12.95
CA ALA A 179 2.86 28.20 13.68
C ALA A 179 3.62 27.34 14.70
N ALA A 180 4.88 26.99 14.41
CA ALA A 180 5.77 26.30 15.33
C ALA A 180 6.37 27.21 16.43
N GLY A 181 6.02 28.50 16.45
CA GLY A 181 6.42 29.47 17.47
C GLY A 181 7.54 30.42 17.06
N ALA A 182 7.90 30.52 15.77
CA ALA A 182 8.95 31.45 15.33
C ALA A 182 8.56 32.91 15.63
N THR A 183 9.45 33.62 16.33
CA THR A 183 9.20 34.98 16.82
C THR A 183 9.93 36.08 16.05
N THR A 184 10.87 35.74 15.15
CA THR A 184 11.56 36.73 14.32
C THR A 184 10.71 37.12 13.12
N VAL A 185 10.64 38.42 12.85
CA VAL A 185 9.72 38.97 11.83
C VAL A 185 10.26 38.71 10.42
N ASP A 186 11.57 38.59 10.28
CA ASP A 186 12.25 38.40 8.99
C ASP A 186 11.83 37.16 8.19
N VAL A 187 11.43 36.08 8.88
CA VAL A 187 10.98 34.81 8.26
C VAL A 187 9.45 34.67 8.17
N THR A 188 8.71 35.74 8.46
CA THR A 188 7.25 35.75 8.36
C THR A 188 6.78 35.82 6.90
N PRO A 189 5.56 35.34 6.58
CA PRO A 189 4.99 35.46 5.23
C PRO A 189 4.91 36.91 4.74
N GLU A 190 4.62 37.86 5.63
CA GLU A 190 4.53 39.29 5.33
C GLU A 190 5.89 39.85 4.91
N CYS A 191 6.95 39.52 5.67
CA CYS A 191 8.31 39.94 5.33
C CYS A 191 8.79 39.30 4.02
N ALA A 192 8.56 37.99 3.84
CA ALA A 192 8.91 37.29 2.61
C ALA A 192 8.20 37.90 1.39
N GLY A 193 6.91 38.21 1.49
CA GLY A 193 6.16 38.87 0.41
C GLY A 193 6.69 40.27 0.10
N MET A 194 7.04 41.05 1.11
CA MET A 194 7.64 42.38 0.90
C MET A 194 9.00 42.27 0.19
N LEU A 195 9.87 41.36 0.64
CA LEU A 195 11.19 41.14 0.04
C LEU A 195 11.10 40.61 -1.39
N GLU A 196 10.15 39.73 -1.69
CA GLU A 196 9.83 39.29 -3.05
C GLU A 196 9.55 40.49 -3.97
N LYS A 197 8.66 41.40 -3.56
CA LYS A 197 8.32 42.61 -4.33
C LYS A 197 9.49 43.56 -4.50
N LEU A 198 10.29 43.75 -3.44
CA LEU A 198 11.50 44.57 -3.50
C LEU A 198 12.53 44.01 -4.50
N MET A 199 12.76 42.70 -4.49
CA MET A 199 13.69 42.05 -5.42
C MET A 199 13.17 42.12 -6.86
N LEU A 200 11.86 41.95 -7.10
CA LEU A 200 11.27 42.16 -8.43
C LEU A 200 11.38 43.60 -8.92
N ALA A 201 11.22 44.59 -8.03
CA ALA A 201 11.40 45.99 -8.37
C ALA A 201 12.84 46.25 -8.88
N GLN A 202 13.85 45.73 -8.16
CA GLN A 202 15.25 45.86 -8.53
C GLN A 202 15.60 45.06 -9.81
N ALA A 203 14.99 43.90 -10.03
CA ALA A 203 15.16 43.15 -11.28
C ALA A 203 14.59 43.91 -12.49
N GLN A 204 13.40 44.48 -12.34
CA GLN A 204 12.77 45.30 -13.37
C GLN A 204 13.56 46.60 -13.59
N GLU A 205 14.17 47.17 -12.55
CA GLU A 205 15.10 48.31 -12.66
C GLU A 205 16.34 47.94 -13.50
N CYS A 206 16.95 46.76 -13.29
CA CYS A 206 18.03 46.29 -14.18
C CYS A 206 17.54 46.16 -15.63
N PHE A 207 16.32 45.66 -15.85
CA PHE A 207 15.76 45.57 -17.20
C PHE A 207 15.52 46.95 -17.80
N PHE A 208 15.09 47.92 -17.00
CA PHE A 208 14.97 49.31 -17.40
C PHE A 208 16.33 49.88 -17.83
N GLU A 209 17.38 49.73 -17.02
CA GLU A 209 18.76 50.14 -17.38
C GLU A 209 19.17 49.57 -18.74
N LYS A 210 18.87 48.29 -19.00
CA LYS A 210 19.13 47.63 -20.29
C LYS A 210 18.35 48.25 -21.45
N VAL A 211 17.05 48.51 -21.26
CA VAL A 211 16.18 49.10 -22.30
C VAL A 211 16.63 50.53 -22.63
N ILE A 212 17.13 51.27 -21.64
CA ILE A 212 17.65 52.63 -21.83
C ILE A 212 19.00 52.60 -22.53
N GLY A 213 19.94 51.77 -22.04
CA GLY A 213 21.26 51.62 -22.66
C GLY A 213 21.19 51.11 -24.10
N GLY A 214 20.17 50.32 -24.42
CA GLY A 214 19.90 49.82 -25.77
C GLY A 214 19.15 50.80 -26.69
N GLY A 215 18.88 52.03 -26.27
CA GLY A 215 18.24 53.06 -27.10
C GLY A 215 16.82 52.69 -27.58
N LYS A 216 16.05 51.96 -26.77
CA LYS A 216 14.68 51.56 -27.13
C LYS A 216 13.72 52.76 -27.17
N PRO A 217 12.58 52.65 -27.89
CA PRO A 217 11.63 53.76 -28.02
C PRO A 217 11.12 54.30 -26.66
N PRO A 218 10.87 55.62 -26.51
CA PRO A 218 10.42 56.22 -25.26
C PRO A 218 9.14 55.60 -24.71
N ALA A 219 8.19 55.23 -25.58
CA ALA A 219 6.96 54.54 -25.19
C ALA A 219 7.21 53.20 -24.47
N LEU A 220 8.15 52.40 -24.94
CA LEU A 220 8.53 51.14 -24.27
C LEU A 220 9.23 51.43 -22.95
N CYS A 221 10.16 52.39 -22.95
CA CYS A 221 10.89 52.78 -21.73
C CYS A 221 9.95 53.28 -20.63
N SER A 222 8.89 54.02 -21.00
CA SER A 222 7.86 54.49 -20.08
C SER A 222 7.09 53.34 -19.43
N LYS A 223 6.65 52.35 -20.23
CA LYS A 223 5.94 51.16 -19.73
C LYS A 223 6.78 50.35 -18.76
N VAL A 224 8.06 50.19 -19.07
CA VAL A 224 9.02 49.47 -18.19
C VAL A 224 9.24 50.26 -16.90
N ALA A 225 9.49 51.58 -16.98
CA ALA A 225 9.66 52.44 -15.80
C ALA A 225 8.42 52.43 -14.90
N ARG A 226 7.21 52.51 -15.47
CA ARG A 226 5.98 52.48 -14.68
C ARG A 226 5.88 51.19 -13.88
N GLN A 227 6.23 50.06 -14.48
CA GLN A 227 6.22 48.78 -13.78
C GLN A 227 7.25 48.72 -12.64
N VAL A 228 8.45 49.31 -12.80
CA VAL A 228 9.42 49.44 -11.70
C VAL A 228 8.78 50.21 -10.54
N GLY A 229 8.14 51.34 -10.84
CA GLY A 229 7.43 52.16 -9.86
C GLY A 229 6.34 51.37 -9.12
N ILE A 230 5.51 50.61 -9.84
CA ILE A 230 4.45 49.77 -9.25
C ILE A 230 5.03 48.74 -8.27
N PHE A 231 6.11 48.03 -8.63
CA PHE A 231 6.72 47.07 -7.71
C PHE A 231 7.28 47.74 -6.45
N TYR A 232 7.87 48.93 -6.57
CA TYR A 232 8.30 49.70 -5.40
C TYR A 232 7.12 50.26 -4.58
N GLU A 233 6.01 50.65 -5.22
CA GLU A 233 4.76 51.05 -4.53
C GLU A 233 4.20 49.89 -3.69
N GLU A 234 4.16 48.67 -4.24
CA GLU A 234 3.73 47.45 -3.55
C GLU A 234 4.66 47.10 -2.37
N ALA A 235 5.98 47.18 -2.58
CA ALA A 235 6.97 46.97 -1.54
C ALA A 235 6.85 48.03 -0.42
N TYR A 236 6.65 49.30 -0.78
CA TYR A 236 6.47 50.40 0.16
C TYR A 236 5.20 50.23 1.00
N ALA A 237 4.08 49.85 0.38
CA ALA A 237 2.82 49.60 1.08
C ALA A 237 2.98 48.49 2.14
N SER A 238 3.66 47.40 1.76
CA SER A 238 3.95 46.29 2.68
C SER A 238 4.89 46.72 3.81
N LEU A 239 5.95 47.45 3.49
CA LEU A 239 6.95 47.92 4.45
C LEU A 239 6.36 48.93 5.45
N SER A 240 5.34 49.69 5.04
CA SER A 240 4.64 50.69 5.87
C SER A 240 3.53 50.07 6.74
N ALA A 241 3.16 48.82 6.50
CA ALA A 241 2.16 48.10 7.29
C ALA A 241 2.79 47.41 8.53
N PRO A 242 2.07 47.30 9.66
CA PRO A 242 2.49 46.42 10.76
C PRO A 242 2.51 44.94 10.32
N PRO A 243 3.44 44.10 10.82
CA PRO A 243 4.49 44.41 11.81
C PRO A 243 5.78 45.01 11.20
N LEU A 244 5.90 45.09 9.86
CA LEU A 244 7.15 45.48 9.18
C LEU A 244 7.57 46.92 9.43
N SER A 245 6.59 47.83 9.57
CA SER A 245 6.82 49.26 9.82
C SER A 245 7.62 49.58 11.09
N GLN A 246 7.62 48.66 12.07
CA GLN A 246 8.40 48.78 13.32
C GLN A 246 9.70 47.96 13.29
N HIS A 247 9.82 47.06 12.31
CA HIS A 247 10.91 46.10 12.21
C HIS A 247 12.07 46.60 11.34
N PHE A 248 11.79 47.33 10.27
CA PHE A 248 12.82 47.88 9.38
C PHE A 248 13.36 49.23 9.88
N ASP A 249 14.52 49.64 9.35
CA ASP A 249 15.03 50.99 9.56
C ASP A 249 14.25 52.01 8.70
N LYS A 250 14.06 53.23 9.20
CA LYS A 250 13.32 54.27 8.47
C LYS A 250 14.00 54.64 7.14
N SER A 251 15.32 54.49 7.03
CA SER A 251 16.05 54.71 5.77
C SER A 251 15.61 53.79 4.64
N TRP A 252 15.20 52.54 4.94
CA TRP A 252 14.64 51.62 3.95
C TRP A 252 13.30 52.12 3.42
N VAL A 253 12.43 52.56 4.33
CA VAL A 253 11.13 53.14 3.98
C VAL A 253 11.31 54.34 3.05
N SER A 254 12.21 55.26 3.42
CA SER A 254 12.57 56.43 2.61
C SER A 254 13.17 56.05 1.25
N HIS A 255 14.03 55.04 1.20
CA HIS A 255 14.67 54.58 -0.03
C HIS A 255 13.64 54.00 -1.02
N VAL A 256 12.79 53.09 -0.56
CA VAL A 256 11.77 52.44 -1.37
C VAL A 256 10.73 53.45 -1.85
N GLN A 257 10.30 54.38 -0.97
CA GLN A 257 9.38 55.45 -1.33
C GLN A 257 9.96 56.38 -2.41
N LEU A 258 11.23 56.77 -2.27
CA LEU A 258 11.88 57.65 -3.25
C LEU A 258 12.06 56.94 -4.60
N LYS A 259 12.44 55.66 -4.60
CA LYS A 259 12.51 54.83 -5.81
C LYS A 259 11.16 54.71 -6.50
N ALA A 260 10.09 54.47 -5.77
CA ALA A 260 8.73 54.44 -6.31
C ALA A 260 8.39 55.73 -7.06
N ALA A 261 8.61 56.88 -6.41
CA ALA A 261 8.36 58.19 -7.00
C ALA A 261 9.30 58.52 -8.17
N GLN A 262 10.59 58.14 -8.08
CA GLN A 262 11.56 58.30 -9.16
C GLN A 262 11.08 57.58 -10.42
N PHE A 263 10.71 56.31 -10.32
CA PHE A 263 10.30 55.52 -11.48
C PHE A 263 8.92 55.91 -12.02
N TYR A 264 8.02 56.42 -11.17
CA TYR A 264 6.80 57.07 -11.65
C TYR A 264 7.11 58.35 -12.44
N ALA A 265 8.02 59.20 -11.95
CA ALA A 265 8.45 60.40 -12.64
C ALA A 265 9.20 60.09 -13.95
N ASP A 266 10.05 59.06 -13.97
CA ASP A 266 10.74 58.56 -15.17
C ASP A 266 9.73 58.04 -16.21
N ALA A 267 8.67 57.36 -15.77
CA ALA A 267 7.60 56.91 -16.65
C ALA A 267 6.84 58.09 -17.28
N CYS A 268 6.50 59.11 -16.48
CA CYS A 268 5.89 60.35 -16.97
C CYS A 268 6.80 61.09 -17.96
N TYR A 269 8.08 61.23 -17.63
CA TYR A 269 9.08 61.87 -18.49
C TYR A 269 9.20 61.17 -19.86
N ARG A 270 9.31 59.84 -19.86
CA ARG A 270 9.48 59.07 -21.10
C ARG A 270 8.21 59.02 -21.93
N TYR A 271 7.05 59.01 -21.28
CA TYR A 271 5.77 59.12 -21.98
C TYR A 271 5.63 60.51 -22.59
N SER A 272 6.09 61.56 -21.91
CA SER A 272 6.13 62.93 -22.42
C SER A 272 6.90 63.03 -23.74
N LEU A 273 8.01 62.30 -23.89
CA LEU A 273 8.77 62.27 -25.14
C LEU A 273 7.97 61.65 -26.30
N ASP A 274 7.23 60.57 -26.04
CA ASP A 274 6.37 59.92 -27.04
C ASP A 274 5.16 60.79 -27.41
N LEU A 275 4.56 61.48 -26.44
CA LEU A 275 3.50 62.45 -26.68
C LEU A 275 4.00 63.65 -27.49
N HIS A 276 5.23 64.09 -27.24
CA HIS A 276 5.85 65.17 -27.97
C HIS A 276 6.01 64.83 -29.45
N GLU A 277 6.47 63.61 -29.76
CA GLU A 277 6.56 63.10 -31.15
C GLU A 277 5.20 63.00 -31.85
N LYS A 278 4.10 62.86 -31.09
CA LYS A 278 2.72 62.81 -31.57
C LYS A 278 2.01 64.17 -31.56
N GLU A 279 2.72 65.23 -31.18
CA GLU A 279 2.18 66.59 -31.04
C GLU A 279 1.06 66.72 -29.97
N GLU A 280 0.96 65.78 -29.04
CA GLU A 280 -0.02 65.79 -27.92
C GLU A 280 0.49 66.61 -26.72
N ILE A 281 0.85 67.87 -26.97
CA ILE A 281 1.61 68.73 -26.04
C ILE A 281 0.83 69.04 -24.74
N ALA A 282 -0.50 69.15 -24.81
CA ALA A 282 -1.32 69.40 -23.62
C ALA A 282 -1.20 68.26 -22.60
N GLU A 283 -1.26 67.00 -23.06
CA GLU A 283 -1.07 65.85 -22.17
C GLU A 283 0.38 65.76 -21.68
N GLU A 284 1.36 66.07 -22.54
CA GLU A 284 2.79 66.13 -22.17
C GLU A 284 3.00 67.02 -20.94
N ILE A 285 2.50 68.27 -20.99
CA ILE A 285 2.61 69.25 -19.90
C ILE A 285 1.95 68.73 -18.62
N ALA A 286 0.76 68.14 -18.72
CA ALA A 286 0.03 67.63 -17.57
C ALA A 286 0.78 66.47 -16.89
N ARG A 287 1.29 65.50 -17.68
CA ARG A 287 2.05 64.34 -17.19
C ARG A 287 3.36 64.76 -16.51
N LEU A 288 4.10 65.71 -17.10
CA LEU A 288 5.33 66.23 -16.51
C LEU A 288 5.07 66.91 -15.17
N LYS A 289 4.03 67.75 -15.07
CA LYS A 289 3.64 68.40 -13.80
C LYS A 289 3.29 67.38 -12.71
N ILE A 290 2.53 66.33 -13.05
CA ILE A 290 2.15 65.26 -12.11
C ILE A 290 3.40 64.52 -11.60
N GLY A 291 4.28 64.09 -12.51
CA GLY A 291 5.51 63.37 -12.14
C GLY A 291 6.44 64.22 -11.27
N MET A 292 6.62 65.52 -11.61
CA MET A 292 7.43 66.45 -10.81
C MET A 292 6.85 66.69 -9.41
N SER A 293 5.52 66.81 -9.28
CA SER A 293 4.86 66.95 -7.96
C SER A 293 5.10 65.71 -7.08
N ALA A 294 4.90 64.51 -7.64
CA ALA A 294 5.12 63.26 -6.91
C ALA A 294 6.57 63.12 -6.45
N LEU A 295 7.53 63.49 -7.31
CA LEU A 295 8.95 63.47 -6.99
C LEU A 295 9.31 64.48 -5.89
N ALA A 296 8.76 65.69 -5.95
CA ALA A 296 8.99 66.74 -4.95
C ALA A 296 8.47 66.33 -3.56
N ASP A 297 7.31 65.67 -3.49
CA ASP A 297 6.75 65.18 -2.23
C ASP A 297 7.56 64.03 -1.64
N ALA A 298 8.02 63.09 -2.48
CA ALA A 298 8.88 62.00 -2.03
C ALA A 298 10.24 62.50 -1.51
N LYS A 299 10.82 63.54 -2.12
CA LYS A 299 12.08 64.16 -1.64
C LYS A 299 11.95 64.76 -0.24
N LYS A 300 10.80 65.32 0.13
CA LYS A 300 10.56 65.83 1.50
C LYS A 300 10.63 64.71 2.55
N ALA A 301 10.26 63.49 2.16
CA ALA A 301 10.28 62.31 3.01
C ALA A 301 11.61 61.52 2.98
N ALA A 302 12.52 61.84 2.04
CA ALA A 302 13.74 61.07 1.75
C ALA A 302 14.90 61.24 2.77
N LYS A 303 14.60 61.33 4.07
CA LYS A 303 15.63 61.45 5.12
C LYS A 303 16.43 60.15 5.23
N GLY A 304 17.77 60.25 5.26
CA GLY A 304 18.69 59.12 5.42
C GLY A 304 18.95 58.31 4.14
N VAL A 305 18.51 58.80 2.98
CA VAL A 305 18.75 58.16 1.69
C VAL A 305 20.17 58.47 1.18
N ALA A 306 20.79 57.51 0.48
CA ALA A 306 22.11 57.67 -0.11
C ALA A 306 22.19 58.85 -1.10
N ALA A 307 23.29 59.61 -1.04
CA ALA A 307 23.51 60.79 -1.88
C ALA A 307 23.42 60.48 -3.39
N GLN A 308 23.98 59.35 -3.82
CA GLN A 308 23.92 58.89 -5.22
C GLN A 308 22.48 58.76 -5.74
N LEU A 309 21.54 58.30 -4.90
CA LEU A 309 20.13 58.19 -5.29
C LEU A 309 19.50 59.59 -5.40
N LEU A 310 19.79 60.49 -4.47
CA LEU A 310 19.33 61.88 -4.54
C LEU A 310 19.88 62.61 -5.78
N ASP A 311 21.13 62.37 -6.15
CA ASP A 311 21.74 62.94 -7.36
C ASP A 311 21.04 62.45 -8.63
N SER A 312 20.71 61.15 -8.71
CA SER A 312 19.96 60.59 -9.83
C SER A 312 18.55 61.22 -9.96
N VAL A 313 17.88 61.43 -8.83
CA VAL A 313 16.57 62.09 -8.76
C VAL A 313 16.65 63.57 -9.15
N ASN A 314 17.66 64.30 -8.67
CA ASN A 314 17.89 65.70 -9.05
C ASN A 314 18.16 65.85 -10.55
N LYS A 315 18.91 64.91 -11.14
CA LYS A 315 19.17 64.89 -12.59
C LYS A 315 17.89 64.66 -13.38
N LEU A 316 17.05 63.71 -12.96
CA LEU A 316 15.74 63.47 -13.58
C LEU A 316 14.85 64.72 -13.49
N GLU A 317 14.77 65.35 -12.32
CA GLU A 317 13.98 66.56 -12.09
C GLU A 317 14.42 67.72 -13.00
N SER A 318 15.74 67.92 -13.17
CA SER A 318 16.29 68.93 -14.09
C SER A 318 15.90 68.68 -15.55
N ASN A 319 15.97 67.42 -15.99
CA ASN A 319 15.55 67.03 -17.35
C ASN A 319 14.05 67.25 -17.57
N MET A 320 13.22 66.86 -16.59
CA MET A 320 11.77 67.08 -16.64
C MET A 320 11.42 68.57 -16.68
N LYS A 321 12.11 69.39 -15.89
CA LYS A 321 11.91 70.85 -15.87
C LYS A 321 12.24 71.48 -17.21
N THR A 322 13.36 71.10 -17.82
CA THR A 322 13.77 71.58 -19.14
C THR A 322 12.72 71.22 -20.21
N ASN A 323 12.22 69.98 -20.19
CA ASN A 323 11.16 69.55 -21.12
C ASN A 323 9.84 70.27 -20.88
N LEU A 324 9.46 70.49 -19.62
CA LEU A 324 8.24 71.20 -19.27
C LEU A 324 8.27 72.65 -19.75
N GLU A 325 9.40 73.36 -19.53
CA GLU A 325 9.58 74.75 -20.00
C GLU A 325 9.51 74.85 -21.53
N ARG A 326 10.09 73.87 -22.24
CA ARG A 326 10.02 73.76 -23.69
C ARG A 326 8.58 73.54 -24.17
N ALA A 327 7.91 72.50 -23.66
CA ALA A 327 6.54 72.15 -24.04
C ALA A 327 5.55 73.28 -23.72
N MET A 328 5.69 73.95 -22.57
CA MET A 328 4.86 75.12 -22.23
C MET A 328 5.06 76.27 -23.21
N LYS A 329 6.32 76.60 -23.54
CA LYS A 329 6.62 77.68 -24.51
C LYS A 329 6.08 77.38 -25.91
N GLU A 330 6.17 76.13 -26.35
CA GLU A 330 5.63 75.67 -27.64
C GLU A 330 4.09 75.69 -27.63
N ASN A 331 3.47 75.23 -26.54
CA ASN A 331 2.01 75.26 -26.41
C ASN A 331 1.48 76.71 -26.37
N ASP A 332 2.13 77.62 -25.66
CA ASP A 332 1.71 79.02 -25.54
C ASP A 332 1.87 79.82 -26.85
N ARG A 333 2.71 79.35 -27.78
CA ARG A 333 3.04 80.08 -29.02
C ARG A 333 2.52 79.42 -30.30
N VAL A 334 2.41 78.10 -30.33
CA VAL A 334 2.16 77.32 -31.54
C VAL A 334 0.87 76.51 -31.40
N TYR A 335 0.80 75.61 -30.42
CA TYR A 335 -0.28 74.61 -30.36
C TYR A 335 -1.57 75.13 -29.70
N LEU A 336 -1.46 76.02 -28.71
CA LEU A 336 -2.55 76.64 -27.95
C LEU A 336 -3.57 75.63 -27.41
N MET A 337 -3.11 74.42 -27.07
CA MET A 337 -3.98 73.36 -26.57
C MET A 337 -4.31 73.57 -25.08
N ARG A 338 -5.53 73.23 -24.69
CA ARG A 338 -5.96 73.29 -23.28
C ARG A 338 -5.34 72.13 -22.50
N VAL A 339 -4.52 72.44 -21.51
CA VAL A 339 -3.91 71.43 -20.62
C VAL A 339 -5.02 70.72 -19.81
N PRO A 340 -5.15 69.38 -19.91
CA PRO A 340 -6.13 68.60 -19.16
C PRO A 340 -5.83 68.60 -17.66
N ALA A 341 -6.87 68.38 -16.85
CA ALA A 341 -6.73 68.22 -15.41
C ALA A 341 -6.13 66.85 -15.08
N ALA A 342 -5.41 66.73 -13.96
CA ALA A 342 -4.76 65.47 -13.59
C ALA A 342 -5.74 64.30 -13.45
N GLY A 343 -6.96 64.55 -12.97
CA GLY A 343 -8.00 63.53 -12.80
C GLY A 343 -8.67 63.07 -14.09
N SER A 344 -8.48 63.77 -15.22
CA SER A 344 -9.02 63.34 -16.52
C SER A 344 -8.06 62.46 -17.32
N LEU A 345 -6.84 62.26 -16.84
CA LEU A 345 -5.83 61.44 -17.52
C LEU A 345 -5.96 59.97 -17.15
N GLY A 346 -5.84 59.09 -18.15
CA GLY A 346 -5.79 57.64 -17.92
C GLY A 346 -4.51 57.20 -17.20
N ALA A 347 -4.54 56.03 -16.56
CA ALA A 347 -3.35 55.44 -15.95
C ALA A 347 -2.24 55.19 -16.99
N LEU A 348 -0.97 55.37 -16.59
CA LEU A 348 0.16 55.04 -17.46
C LEU A 348 0.19 53.52 -17.70
N PRO A 349 0.39 53.06 -18.95
CA PRO A 349 0.54 51.64 -19.24
C PRO A 349 1.83 51.12 -18.58
N ALA A 350 1.78 49.89 -18.07
CA ALA A 350 2.93 49.23 -17.43
C ALA A 350 3.25 47.91 -18.14
N ALA A 351 4.51 47.49 -18.14
CA ALA A 351 4.95 46.23 -18.72
C ALA A 351 5.91 45.48 -17.80
N SER A 352 5.47 44.34 -17.25
CA SER A 352 6.33 43.43 -16.48
C SER A 352 7.14 42.53 -17.39
N LEU A 353 8.46 42.57 -17.21
CA LEU A 353 9.43 41.78 -17.97
C LEU A 353 10.22 40.83 -17.07
N VAL A 354 9.92 40.84 -15.78
CA VAL A 354 10.52 39.98 -14.76
C VAL A 354 9.45 39.19 -14.04
N LYS A 355 9.85 38.04 -13.51
CA LYS A 355 9.02 37.18 -12.66
C LYS A 355 9.91 36.48 -11.63
N PRO A 356 9.36 36.03 -10.48
CA PRO A 356 10.09 35.19 -9.56
C PRO A 356 10.58 33.92 -10.27
N THR A 357 11.85 33.58 -10.12
CA THR A 357 12.39 32.31 -10.64
C THR A 357 11.83 31.15 -9.81
N SER A 358 11.29 30.13 -10.46
CA SER A 358 10.82 28.93 -9.75
C SER A 358 12.00 28.17 -9.12
N LEU A 359 11.84 27.77 -7.86
CA LEU A 359 12.82 26.95 -7.14
C LEU A 359 12.48 25.45 -7.16
N ALA A 360 11.39 25.04 -7.80
CA ALA A 360 10.91 23.66 -7.76
C ALA A 360 11.97 22.64 -8.22
N GLU A 361 12.67 22.92 -9.32
CA GLU A 361 13.72 22.03 -9.85
C GLU A 361 15.01 22.10 -9.02
N ALA A 362 15.39 23.28 -8.53
CA ALA A 362 16.60 23.48 -7.75
C ALA A 362 16.52 22.87 -6.34
N LEU A 363 15.30 22.79 -5.77
CA LEU A 363 15.01 22.19 -4.48
C LEU A 363 14.49 20.75 -4.58
N ASP A 364 14.43 20.19 -5.80
CA ASP A 364 14.04 18.80 -5.99
C ASP A 364 15.08 17.86 -5.35
N ALA A 365 14.65 17.18 -4.29
CA ALA A 365 15.45 16.20 -3.57
C ALA A 365 15.22 14.76 -4.06
N SER A 366 14.42 14.55 -5.11
CA SER A 366 14.09 13.19 -5.62
C SER A 366 15.31 12.39 -6.09
N LYS A 367 16.37 13.08 -6.52
CA LYS A 367 17.63 12.48 -6.98
C LYS A 367 18.60 12.17 -5.84
N GLU A 368 18.40 12.77 -4.67
CA GLU A 368 19.23 12.60 -3.49
C GLU A 368 18.88 11.27 -2.80
N ARG A 369 19.88 10.56 -2.27
CA ARG A 369 19.70 9.20 -1.70
C ARG A 369 19.83 9.12 -0.18
N LEU A 370 19.93 10.26 0.50
CA LEU A 370 20.06 10.30 1.97
C LEU A 370 18.83 9.66 2.63
N PHE A 371 19.08 8.82 3.64
CA PHE A 371 18.08 8.13 4.45
C PHE A 371 17.13 7.25 3.64
N SER A 372 17.64 6.63 2.56
CA SER A 372 16.85 5.73 1.70
C SER A 372 16.31 4.48 2.43
N SER A 373 17.00 4.03 3.48
CA SER A 373 16.58 2.90 4.33
C SER A 373 15.55 3.27 5.39
N LEU A 374 15.45 4.54 5.77
CA LEU A 374 14.57 5.02 6.83
C LEU A 374 13.20 5.41 6.25
N VAL A 375 12.20 4.60 6.57
CA VAL A 375 10.81 4.84 6.17
C VAL A 375 10.10 5.65 7.26
N PRO A 376 9.57 6.86 6.96
CA PRO A 376 8.74 7.64 7.87
C PRO A 376 7.59 6.83 8.49
N ASP A 377 7.31 7.08 9.78
CA ASP A 377 6.14 6.54 10.46
C ASP A 377 4.82 6.88 9.76
N GLY A 378 4.73 8.08 9.17
CA GLY A 378 3.57 8.49 8.38
C GLY A 378 3.36 7.60 7.15
N SER A 379 4.44 7.25 6.46
CA SER A 379 4.43 6.36 5.30
C SER A 379 4.16 4.91 5.70
N MET A 380 4.66 4.44 6.86
CA MET A 380 4.34 3.11 7.40
C MET A 380 2.85 2.99 7.76
N LYS A 381 2.27 3.99 8.42
CA LYS A 381 0.82 4.02 8.72
C LYS A 381 -0.02 4.08 7.45
N ALA A 382 0.39 4.89 6.47
CA ALA A 382 -0.26 4.98 5.17
C ALA A 382 -0.19 3.65 4.40
N LEU A 383 0.97 2.98 4.41
CA LEU A 383 1.16 1.67 3.80
C LEU A 383 0.28 0.63 4.48
N SER A 384 0.24 0.59 5.82
CA SER A 384 -0.64 -0.32 6.55
C SER A 384 -2.11 -0.13 6.20
N LYS A 385 -2.57 1.13 6.10
CA LYS A 385 -3.95 1.45 5.68
C LYS A 385 -4.22 1.00 4.24
N TYR A 386 -3.28 1.21 3.33
CA TYR A 386 -3.42 0.76 1.94
C TYR A 386 -3.47 -0.77 1.84
N THR A 387 -2.57 -1.47 2.53
CA THR A 387 -2.56 -2.94 2.58
C THR A 387 -3.88 -3.48 3.12
N GLU A 388 -4.46 -2.84 4.14
CA GLU A 388 -5.79 -3.19 4.66
C GLU A 388 -6.90 -2.98 3.62
N MET A 389 -6.86 -1.89 2.84
CA MET A 389 -7.82 -1.65 1.76
C MET A 389 -7.70 -2.70 0.65
N VAL A 390 -6.48 -3.04 0.23
CA VAL A 390 -6.21 -4.08 -0.78
C VAL A 390 -6.65 -5.46 -0.25
N ASP A 391 -6.35 -5.77 1.01
CA ASP A 391 -6.76 -7.02 1.66
C ASP A 391 -8.28 -7.15 1.75
N ASN A 392 -8.99 -6.05 2.03
CA ASN A 392 -10.44 -6.03 2.01
C ASN A 392 -11.01 -6.32 0.61
N ILE A 393 -10.44 -5.75 -0.44
CA ILE A 393 -10.85 -6.02 -1.83
C ILE A 393 -10.62 -7.49 -2.17
N ILE A 394 -9.42 -8.01 -1.92
CA ILE A 394 -9.06 -9.40 -2.24
C ILE A 394 -9.93 -10.38 -1.46
N ARG A 395 -10.15 -10.14 -0.15
CA ARG A 395 -11.04 -10.96 0.67
C ARG A 395 -12.46 -10.97 0.11
N THR A 396 -13.01 -9.80 -0.21
CA THR A 396 -14.38 -9.68 -0.75
C THR A 396 -14.52 -10.43 -2.07
N GLN A 397 -13.53 -10.33 -2.96
CA GLN A 397 -13.57 -11.02 -4.25
C GLN A 397 -13.34 -12.54 -4.11
N ALA A 398 -12.45 -12.98 -3.22
CA ALA A 398 -12.25 -14.39 -2.91
C ALA A 398 -13.52 -15.02 -2.31
N GLU A 399 -14.20 -14.31 -1.40
CA GLU A 399 -15.50 -14.75 -0.85
C GLU A 399 -16.57 -14.89 -1.94
N LYS A 400 -16.66 -13.94 -2.89
CA LYS A 400 -17.58 -14.04 -4.03
C LYS A 400 -17.28 -15.23 -4.94
N LEU A 401 -16.00 -15.48 -5.25
CA LEU A 401 -15.57 -16.62 -6.04
C LEU A 401 -15.90 -17.95 -5.34
N GLN A 402 -15.64 -18.03 -4.03
CA GLN A 402 -15.97 -19.22 -3.23
C GLN A 402 -17.48 -19.45 -3.16
N GLN A 403 -18.27 -18.40 -2.94
CA GLN A 403 -19.74 -18.47 -2.97
C GLN A 403 -20.27 -18.95 -4.32
N ALA A 404 -19.74 -18.43 -5.43
CA ALA A 404 -20.14 -18.87 -6.76
C ALA A 404 -19.84 -20.37 -6.99
N SER A 405 -18.66 -20.84 -6.57
CA SER A 405 -18.30 -22.26 -6.67
C SER A 405 -19.19 -23.15 -5.79
N GLU A 406 -19.54 -22.69 -4.59
CA GLU A 406 -20.44 -23.41 -3.70
C GLU A 406 -21.88 -23.47 -4.26
N ILE A 407 -22.39 -22.37 -4.82
CA ILE A 407 -23.70 -22.34 -5.49
C ILE A 407 -23.75 -23.37 -6.63
N ALA A 408 -22.71 -23.43 -7.47
CA ALA A 408 -22.64 -24.43 -8.54
C ALA A 408 -22.65 -25.86 -7.99
N ARG A 409 -21.89 -26.13 -6.93
CA ARG A 409 -21.84 -27.44 -6.26
C ARG A 409 -23.19 -27.85 -5.69
N VAL A 410 -23.90 -26.94 -5.02
CA VAL A 410 -25.24 -27.18 -4.47
C VAL A 410 -26.23 -27.48 -5.60
N ARG A 411 -26.24 -26.68 -6.66
CA ARG A 411 -27.11 -26.90 -7.83
C ARG A 411 -26.82 -28.24 -8.51
N PHE A 412 -25.56 -28.64 -8.64
CA PHE A 412 -25.21 -29.95 -9.20
C PHE A 412 -25.71 -31.11 -8.37
N LYS A 413 -25.60 -30.99 -7.04
CA LYS A 413 -26.13 -31.99 -6.13
C LYS A 413 -27.66 -32.08 -6.20
N GLU A 414 -28.36 -30.95 -6.33
CA GLU A 414 -29.81 -30.93 -6.55
C GLU A 414 -30.21 -31.59 -7.88
N MET A 415 -29.37 -31.48 -8.91
CA MET A 415 -29.60 -32.01 -10.25
C MET A 415 -29.09 -33.44 -10.46
N ASP A 416 -28.38 -34.04 -9.50
CA ASP A 416 -27.68 -35.33 -9.61
C ASP A 416 -26.75 -35.43 -10.85
N LEU A 417 -26.11 -34.31 -11.20
CA LEU A 417 -25.16 -34.19 -12.30
C LEU A 417 -23.73 -34.08 -11.72
N PRO A 418 -22.70 -34.68 -12.33
CA PRO A 418 -22.69 -35.37 -13.62
C PRO A 418 -23.12 -36.85 -13.57
N ASP A 419 -23.41 -37.39 -12.39
CA ASP A 419 -23.63 -38.82 -12.15
C ASP A 419 -24.76 -39.42 -13.00
N SER A 420 -25.83 -38.66 -13.26
CA SER A 420 -26.95 -39.10 -14.10
C SER A 420 -26.57 -39.31 -15.57
N ILE A 421 -25.62 -38.53 -16.10
CA ILE A 421 -25.10 -38.69 -17.48
C ILE A 421 -24.09 -39.82 -17.54
N LEU A 422 -23.20 -39.93 -16.55
CA LEU A 422 -22.22 -41.02 -16.47
C LEU A 422 -22.91 -42.39 -16.31
N SER A 423 -24.04 -42.42 -15.59
CA SER A 423 -24.87 -43.62 -15.44
C SER A 423 -25.53 -44.07 -16.74
N LEU A 424 -25.81 -43.14 -17.68
CA LEU A 424 -26.30 -43.44 -19.02
C LEU A 424 -25.20 -44.07 -19.91
N GLU A 425 -23.94 -43.71 -19.68
CA GLU A 425 -22.78 -44.23 -20.42
C GLU A 425 -22.26 -45.58 -19.89
N GLY A 426 -22.92 -46.14 -18.86
CA GLY A 426 -22.53 -47.40 -18.22
C GLY A 426 -21.45 -47.26 -17.14
N ASN A 427 -21.03 -46.03 -16.82
CA ASN A 427 -20.08 -45.75 -15.75
C ASN A 427 -20.84 -45.52 -14.44
N ILE A 428 -21.38 -46.60 -13.87
CA ILE A 428 -22.16 -46.55 -12.62
C ILE A 428 -21.19 -46.70 -11.44
N THR A 429 -20.99 -45.63 -10.68
CA THR A 429 -20.19 -45.65 -9.45
C THR A 429 -21.05 -45.86 -8.21
N LEU A 430 -20.51 -46.60 -7.24
CA LEU A 430 -21.10 -46.74 -5.89
C LEU A 430 -20.75 -45.53 -5.02
N PRO A 431 -21.61 -45.15 -4.06
CA PRO A 431 -21.24 -44.22 -3.00
C PRO A 431 -19.97 -44.70 -2.29
N PHE A 432 -19.07 -43.76 -1.96
CA PHE A 432 -17.75 -44.05 -1.43
C PHE A 432 -17.79 -45.00 -0.22
N ASP A 433 -18.67 -44.72 0.74
CA ASP A 433 -18.84 -45.54 1.95
C ASP A 433 -19.27 -46.98 1.63
N LEU A 434 -20.17 -47.16 0.66
CA LEU A 434 -20.60 -48.49 0.22
C LEU A 434 -19.52 -49.19 -0.60
N LYS A 435 -18.70 -48.45 -1.34
CA LYS A 435 -17.59 -48.98 -2.11
C LYS A 435 -16.48 -49.51 -1.20
N GLU A 436 -16.05 -48.74 -0.20
CA GLU A 436 -15.08 -49.20 0.80
C GLU A 436 -15.60 -50.42 1.57
N ASP A 437 -16.86 -50.37 1.98
CA ASP A 437 -17.52 -51.45 2.71
C ASP A 437 -17.57 -52.76 1.89
N VAL A 438 -17.89 -52.65 0.61
CA VAL A 438 -17.90 -53.75 -0.34
C VAL A 438 -16.49 -54.27 -0.63
N GLU A 439 -15.53 -53.38 -0.88
CA GLU A 439 -14.13 -53.75 -1.13
C GLU A 439 -13.53 -54.46 0.09
N ALA A 440 -13.82 -53.99 1.31
CA ALA A 440 -13.41 -54.65 2.54
C ALA A 440 -13.97 -56.08 2.66
N VAL A 441 -15.25 -56.28 2.31
CA VAL A 441 -15.85 -57.62 2.27
C VAL A 441 -15.19 -58.50 1.21
N GLN A 442 -14.92 -57.97 0.02
CA GLN A 442 -14.27 -58.69 -1.08
C GLN A 442 -12.81 -59.06 -0.79
N ILE A 443 -12.03 -58.16 -0.17
CA ILE A 443 -10.67 -58.43 0.30
C ILE A 443 -10.68 -59.55 1.32
N SER A 444 -11.69 -59.58 2.19
CA SER A 444 -11.85 -60.59 3.21
C SER A 444 -12.34 -61.96 2.68
N GLY A 445 -12.36 -62.13 1.36
CA GLY A 445 -12.65 -63.37 0.64
C GLY A 445 -14.14 -63.60 0.33
N GLY A 446 -14.99 -62.61 0.59
CA GLY A 446 -16.42 -62.64 0.31
C GLY A 446 -17.21 -63.70 1.11
N PRO A 447 -18.49 -63.91 0.76
CA PRO A 447 -19.35 -64.96 1.29
C PRO A 447 -18.73 -66.37 1.26
N ALA A 448 -17.95 -66.71 0.23
CA ALA A 448 -17.26 -68.00 0.12
C ALA A 448 -16.20 -68.22 1.22
N ALA A 449 -15.56 -67.15 1.72
CA ALA A 449 -14.61 -67.28 2.83
C ALA A 449 -15.28 -67.65 4.16
N LEU A 450 -16.55 -67.28 4.37
CA LEU A 450 -17.29 -67.69 5.58
C LEU A 450 -17.44 -69.22 5.67
N GLU A 451 -17.57 -69.90 4.53
CA GLU A 451 -17.61 -71.37 4.51
C GLU A 451 -16.27 -72.00 4.91
N SER A 452 -15.16 -71.38 4.49
CA SER A 452 -13.80 -71.79 4.89
C SER A 452 -13.56 -71.55 6.39
N GLU A 453 -13.95 -70.37 6.91
CA GLU A 453 -13.83 -70.04 8.34
C GLU A 453 -14.74 -70.95 9.21
N LEU A 454 -15.94 -71.30 8.74
CA LEU A 454 -16.79 -72.31 9.39
C LEU A 454 -16.14 -73.70 9.41
N GLN A 455 -15.43 -74.07 8.33
CA GLN A 455 -14.70 -75.34 8.32
C GLN A 455 -13.57 -75.34 9.35
N GLN A 456 -12.84 -74.23 9.49
CA GLN A 456 -11.83 -74.07 10.55
C GLN A 456 -12.43 -74.16 11.95
N LEU A 457 -13.62 -73.57 12.17
CA LEU A 457 -14.36 -73.66 13.43
C LEU A 457 -14.69 -75.13 13.77
N ARG A 458 -15.15 -75.92 12.79
CA ARG A 458 -15.40 -77.36 12.95
C ARG A 458 -14.14 -78.14 13.30
N ASP A 459 -13.03 -77.83 12.64
CA ASP A 459 -11.76 -78.51 12.88
C ASP A 459 -11.23 -78.20 14.29
N LEU A 460 -11.29 -76.94 14.74
CA LEU A 460 -10.89 -76.55 16.10
C LEU A 460 -11.78 -77.17 17.17
N ARG A 461 -13.09 -77.26 16.93
CA ARG A 461 -14.01 -77.97 17.82
C ARG A 461 -13.63 -79.45 17.95
N ARG A 462 -13.34 -80.11 16.82
CA ARG A 462 -12.90 -81.52 16.82
C ARG A 462 -11.63 -81.72 17.63
N VAL A 463 -10.61 -80.88 17.40
CA VAL A 463 -9.32 -80.95 18.12
C VAL A 463 -9.51 -80.74 19.63
N ASN A 464 -10.32 -79.77 20.05
CA ASN A 464 -10.61 -79.55 21.48
C ASN A 464 -11.35 -80.74 22.11
N GLN A 465 -12.27 -81.36 21.36
CA GLN A 465 -12.97 -82.56 21.84
C GLN A 465 -12.02 -83.75 21.96
N GLU A 466 -11.14 -83.97 20.97
CA GLU A 466 -10.11 -85.01 21.01
C GLU A 466 -9.15 -84.81 22.19
N LEU A 467 -8.72 -83.57 22.46
CA LEU A 467 -7.86 -83.25 23.60
C LEU A 467 -8.52 -83.55 24.94
N LEU A 468 -9.81 -83.24 25.11
CA LEU A 468 -10.54 -83.57 26.33
C LEU A 468 -10.65 -85.09 26.53
N VAL A 469 -11.00 -85.83 25.47
CA VAL A 469 -11.10 -87.30 25.53
C VAL A 469 -9.75 -87.92 25.87
N GLN A 470 -8.66 -87.49 25.23
CA GLN A 470 -7.31 -87.95 25.56
C GLN A 470 -6.93 -87.66 27.01
N THR A 471 -7.31 -86.49 27.54
CA THR A 471 -7.02 -86.13 28.94
C THR A 471 -7.80 -87.01 29.91
N GLU A 472 -9.08 -87.27 29.62
CA GLU A 472 -9.91 -88.17 30.41
C GLU A 472 -9.38 -89.62 30.38
N GLU A 473 -8.95 -90.10 29.22
CA GLU A 473 -8.32 -91.43 29.08
C GLU A 473 -7.02 -91.55 29.89
N LEU A 474 -6.17 -90.52 29.89
CA LEU A 474 -4.94 -90.51 30.67
C LEU A 474 -5.22 -90.54 32.18
N LEU A 475 -6.21 -89.76 32.66
CA LEU A 475 -6.62 -89.79 34.06
C LEU A 475 -7.21 -91.14 34.45
N GLN A 476 -8.02 -91.75 33.58
CA GLN A 476 -8.59 -93.07 33.82
C GLN A 476 -7.51 -94.16 33.84
N LYS A 477 -6.50 -94.06 32.97
CA LYS A 477 -5.36 -94.98 32.94
C LYS A 477 -4.54 -94.88 34.23
N GLU A 478 -4.20 -93.68 34.68
CA GLU A 478 -3.47 -93.47 35.94
C GLU A 478 -4.28 -93.98 37.14
N ALA A 479 -5.58 -93.68 37.20
CA ALA A 479 -6.45 -94.17 38.27
C ALA A 479 -6.54 -95.71 38.29
N ASN A 480 -6.56 -96.35 37.12
CA ASN A 480 -6.54 -97.80 37.00
C ASN A 480 -5.19 -98.41 37.42
N GLU A 481 -4.06 -97.77 37.05
CA GLU A 481 -2.72 -98.21 37.45
C GLU A 481 -2.50 -98.07 38.97
N ASP A 482 -2.91 -96.96 39.59
CA ASP A 482 -2.86 -96.76 41.05
C ASP A 482 -3.73 -97.79 41.79
N ALA A 483 -4.93 -98.11 41.27
CA ALA A 483 -5.76 -99.16 41.81
C ALA A 483 -5.10 -100.55 41.72
N GLN A 484 -4.47 -100.87 40.59
CA GLN A 484 -3.73 -102.13 40.41
C GLN A 484 -2.53 -102.22 41.36
N PHE A 485 -1.72 -101.18 41.48
CA PHE A 485 -0.55 -101.17 42.36
C PHE A 485 -0.91 -101.23 43.85
N ARG A 486 -2.01 -100.60 44.28
CA ARG A 486 -2.54 -100.81 45.65
C ARG A 486 -2.93 -102.26 45.90
N THR A 487 -3.55 -102.91 44.92
CA THR A 487 -3.97 -104.31 45.04
C THR A 487 -2.76 -105.25 45.12
N GLN A 488 -1.68 -104.95 44.38
CA GLN A 488 -0.48 -105.78 44.32
C GLN A 488 0.51 -105.57 45.49
N PHE A 489 0.71 -104.32 45.93
CA PHE A 489 1.77 -103.97 46.89
C PHE A 489 1.28 -103.64 48.30
N GLY A 490 -0.04 -103.62 48.54
CA GLY A 490 -0.66 -103.54 49.86
C GLY A 490 -0.03 -102.45 50.76
N SER A 491 0.53 -102.86 51.89
CA SER A 491 1.09 -101.95 52.92
C SER A 491 2.38 -101.20 52.50
N ARG A 492 2.99 -101.51 51.35
CA ARG A 492 4.17 -100.79 50.83
C ARG A 492 3.82 -99.60 49.92
N TRP A 493 2.56 -99.46 49.50
CA TRP A 493 2.10 -98.37 48.64
C TRP A 493 1.37 -97.30 49.46
N THR A 494 2.13 -96.36 50.02
CA THR A 494 1.63 -95.33 50.96
C THR A 494 1.19 -94.02 50.28
N ARG A 495 1.05 -94.00 48.95
CA ARG A 495 0.63 -92.79 48.21
C ARG A 495 -0.88 -92.52 48.36
N PRO A 496 -1.30 -91.23 48.48
CA PRO A 496 -2.73 -90.86 48.50
C PRO A 496 -3.47 -91.37 47.26
N GLN A 497 -4.77 -91.63 47.39
CA GLN A 497 -5.61 -92.17 46.31
C GLN A 497 -5.64 -91.24 45.11
N SER A 498 -5.29 -91.73 43.92
CA SER A 498 -5.28 -90.89 42.72
C SER A 498 -6.63 -90.26 42.43
N SER A 499 -7.74 -90.96 42.70
CA SER A 499 -9.10 -90.39 42.57
C SER A 499 -9.39 -89.20 43.50
N THR A 500 -8.62 -89.01 44.58
CA THR A 500 -8.73 -87.83 45.45
C THR A 500 -7.88 -86.67 44.95
N LEU A 501 -6.72 -86.96 44.33
CA LEU A 501 -5.83 -85.96 43.74
C LEU A 501 -6.37 -85.44 42.40
N THR A 502 -6.97 -86.30 41.58
CA THR A 502 -7.48 -85.96 40.25
C THR A 502 -8.90 -85.39 40.25
N LYS A 503 -9.59 -85.35 41.40
CA LYS A 503 -10.99 -84.89 41.51
C LYS A 503 -11.20 -83.46 40.98
N ASN A 504 -10.28 -82.54 41.30
CA ASN A 504 -10.36 -81.15 40.81
C ASN A 504 -10.22 -81.09 39.27
N ILE A 505 -9.37 -81.94 38.70
CA ILE A 505 -9.19 -82.05 37.24
C ILE A 505 -10.44 -82.61 36.59
N GLN A 506 -11.05 -83.65 37.18
CA GLN A 506 -12.31 -84.23 36.67
C GLN A 506 -13.46 -83.21 36.69
N ASP A 507 -13.58 -82.41 37.75
CA ASP A 507 -14.58 -81.34 37.84
C ASP A 507 -14.36 -80.26 36.77
N ARG A 508 -13.10 -79.90 36.48
CA ARG A 508 -12.75 -78.96 35.40
C ARG A 508 -12.96 -79.55 34.01
N LEU A 509 -12.69 -80.83 33.79
CA LEU A 509 -12.98 -81.54 32.53
C LEU A 509 -14.49 -81.57 32.26
N ASN A 510 -15.30 -81.86 33.27
CA ASN A 510 -16.76 -81.82 33.16
C ASN A 510 -17.28 -80.42 32.80
N LEU A 511 -16.67 -79.37 33.35
CA LEU A 511 -16.98 -77.99 32.99
C LEU A 511 -16.60 -77.68 31.53
N PHE A 512 -15.41 -78.11 31.07
CA PHE A 512 -14.99 -77.93 29.69
C PHE A 512 -15.87 -78.71 28.70
N ALA A 513 -16.28 -79.94 29.04
CA ALA A 513 -17.22 -80.73 28.26
C ALA A 513 -18.60 -80.06 28.15
N ALA A 514 -19.10 -79.48 29.26
CA ALA A 514 -20.34 -78.71 29.26
C ALA A 514 -20.24 -77.44 28.39
N ASN A 515 -19.10 -76.75 28.43
CA ASN A 515 -18.84 -75.57 27.62
C ASN A 515 -18.71 -75.90 26.12
N LEU A 516 -18.07 -77.01 25.76
CA LEU A 516 -18.04 -77.50 24.37
C LEU A 516 -19.43 -77.84 23.84
N LYS A 517 -20.31 -78.41 24.66
CA LYS A 517 -21.69 -78.69 24.26
C LYS A 517 -22.48 -77.41 24.00
N LYS A 518 -22.31 -76.38 24.84
CA LYS A 518 -22.93 -75.06 24.61
C LYS A 518 -22.38 -74.37 23.36
N ALA A 519 -21.07 -74.44 23.13
CA ALA A 519 -20.43 -73.89 21.94
C ALA A 519 -20.93 -74.60 20.67
N ALA A 520 -21.09 -75.93 20.72
CA ALA A 520 -21.67 -76.71 19.63
C ALA A 520 -23.08 -76.26 19.20
N ASP A 521 -23.94 -75.94 20.18
CA ASP A 521 -25.29 -75.43 19.91
C ASP A 521 -25.21 -74.04 19.26
N SER A 522 -24.30 -73.17 19.72
CA SER A 522 -24.05 -71.86 19.12
C SER A 522 -23.52 -71.94 17.68
N ASP A 523 -22.58 -72.85 17.41
CA ASP A 523 -22.03 -73.07 16.07
C ASP A 523 -23.14 -73.48 15.09
N SER A 524 -24.07 -74.34 15.54
CA SER A 524 -25.20 -74.78 14.72
C SER A 524 -26.16 -73.64 14.33
N LEU A 525 -26.26 -72.61 15.19
CA LEU A 525 -27.04 -71.40 14.90
C LEU A 525 -26.32 -70.51 13.89
N ILE A 526 -25.00 -70.37 14.01
CA ILE A 526 -24.18 -69.62 13.06
C ILE A 526 -24.21 -70.28 11.67
N GLU A 527 -24.07 -71.60 11.59
CA GLU A 527 -24.15 -72.35 10.33
C GLU A 527 -25.51 -72.21 9.64
N ARG A 528 -26.60 -72.20 10.43
CA ARG A 528 -27.95 -71.97 9.89
C ARG A 528 -28.11 -70.54 9.39
N GLY A 529 -27.63 -69.56 10.17
CA GLY A 529 -27.65 -68.15 9.80
C GLY A 529 -26.87 -67.86 8.51
N VAL A 530 -25.75 -68.53 8.28
CA VAL A 530 -24.98 -68.44 7.02
C VAL A 530 -25.79 -68.96 5.85
N LYS A 531 -26.42 -70.15 5.97
CA LYS A 531 -27.20 -70.75 4.89
C LYS A 531 -28.45 -69.94 4.52
N GLU A 532 -29.17 -69.44 5.51
CA GLU A 532 -30.41 -68.66 5.29
C GLU A 532 -30.13 -67.30 4.62
N ASN A 533 -29.02 -66.65 4.98
CA ASN A 533 -28.68 -65.32 4.44
C ASN A 533 -27.77 -65.36 3.20
N TYR A 534 -27.36 -66.55 2.75
CA TYR A 534 -26.48 -66.71 1.58
C TYR A 534 -27.03 -66.07 0.30
N PRO A 535 -28.33 -66.19 -0.06
CA PRO A 535 -28.86 -65.58 -1.29
C PRO A 535 -28.82 -64.04 -1.29
N LEU A 536 -28.83 -63.44 -0.11
CA LEU A 536 -28.75 -61.98 0.05
C LEU A 536 -27.28 -61.52 0.01
N MET A 537 -26.37 -62.33 0.56
CA MET A 537 -24.93 -62.10 0.51
C MET A 537 -24.30 -62.38 -0.86
N SER A 538 -24.89 -63.24 -1.70
CA SER A 538 -24.36 -63.57 -3.04
C SER A 538 -24.32 -62.38 -4.02
N ILE A 539 -25.04 -61.30 -3.72
CA ILE A 539 -24.94 -60.04 -4.47
C ILE A 539 -23.52 -59.46 -4.35
N LEU A 540 -22.83 -59.72 -3.23
CA LEU A 540 -21.48 -59.23 -2.95
C LEU A 540 -20.38 -60.01 -3.70
N ASP A 541 -20.71 -61.18 -4.26
CA ASP A 541 -19.77 -62.04 -5.02
C ASP A 541 -19.57 -61.59 -6.47
N LYS A 542 -20.44 -60.74 -7.01
CA LYS A 542 -20.34 -60.26 -8.39
C LYS A 542 -19.12 -59.35 -8.56
N ARG A 543 -18.33 -59.56 -9.62
CA ARG A 543 -17.18 -58.72 -9.97
C ARG A 543 -17.30 -58.22 -11.40
N PRO A 544 -17.43 -56.90 -11.65
CA PRO A 544 -17.61 -55.80 -10.70
C PRO A 544 -19.05 -55.76 -10.13
N ILE A 545 -19.25 -55.33 -8.88
CA ILE A 545 -20.59 -55.16 -8.27
C ILE A 545 -21.47 -54.17 -9.04
N GLU A 546 -20.84 -53.29 -9.82
CA GLU A 546 -21.48 -52.35 -10.73
C GLU A 546 -22.39 -53.05 -11.76
N SER A 547 -22.12 -54.32 -12.09
CA SER A 547 -22.98 -55.16 -12.94
C SER A 547 -24.30 -55.60 -12.29
N ALA A 548 -24.43 -55.43 -10.97
CA ALA A 548 -25.65 -55.74 -10.22
C ALA A 548 -26.59 -54.53 -10.12
N LEU A 549 -26.11 -53.34 -10.47
CA LEU A 549 -26.91 -52.11 -10.44
C LEU A 549 -27.81 -52.03 -11.68
N PRO A 550 -29.04 -51.51 -11.54
CA PRO A 550 -29.87 -51.21 -12.70
C PRO A 550 -29.14 -50.19 -13.59
N SER A 551 -29.16 -50.41 -14.91
CA SER A 551 -28.68 -49.45 -15.91
C SER A 551 -29.82 -48.59 -16.41
N ILE A 552 -29.56 -47.30 -16.69
CA ILE A 552 -30.50 -46.46 -17.42
C ILE A 552 -30.60 -47.03 -18.83
N SER A 553 -31.77 -47.58 -19.17
CA SER A 553 -32.03 -48.12 -20.51
C SER A 553 -32.52 -46.99 -21.41
N ARG A 554 -31.98 -46.87 -22.63
CA ARG A 554 -32.55 -45.99 -23.65
C ARG A 554 -34.03 -46.36 -23.86
N PRO A 555 -34.96 -45.39 -23.94
CA PRO A 555 -36.36 -45.69 -24.20
C PRO A 555 -36.52 -46.57 -25.45
N ILE A 556 -37.28 -47.67 -25.36
CA ILE A 556 -37.43 -48.66 -26.44
C ILE A 556 -38.19 -48.09 -27.66
N MET A 557 -38.81 -46.92 -27.54
CA MET A 557 -39.44 -46.19 -28.64
C MET A 557 -39.10 -44.71 -28.58
N SER A 558 -38.36 -44.23 -29.58
CA SER A 558 -38.16 -42.81 -29.86
C SER A 558 -38.16 -42.63 -31.36
N LEU A 559 -39.22 -42.01 -31.89
CA LEU A 559 -39.39 -41.83 -33.33
C LEU A 559 -38.61 -40.64 -33.91
N ASP A 560 -37.93 -39.81 -33.11
CA ASP A 560 -37.40 -38.51 -33.57
C ASP A 560 -35.89 -38.23 -33.34
N GLY A 561 -35.09 -39.16 -32.79
CA GLY A 561 -33.61 -39.01 -32.75
C GLY A 561 -33.08 -37.80 -31.95
N ASN A 562 -33.92 -37.14 -31.15
CA ASN A 562 -33.60 -35.89 -30.42
C ASN A 562 -32.86 -36.14 -29.08
N GLU A 563 -32.67 -37.40 -28.68
CA GLU A 563 -32.09 -37.81 -27.40
C GLU A 563 -30.58 -37.53 -27.32
N ASP A 564 -29.84 -37.88 -28.37
CA ASP A 564 -28.40 -37.65 -28.43
C ASP A 564 -28.09 -36.14 -28.52
N ALA A 565 -29.00 -35.34 -29.07
CA ALA A 565 -28.90 -33.88 -29.11
C ALA A 565 -29.06 -33.25 -27.71
N ILE A 566 -30.00 -33.73 -26.89
CA ILE A 566 -30.22 -33.26 -25.50
C ILE A 566 -29.01 -33.63 -24.62
N VAL A 567 -28.53 -34.87 -24.70
CA VAL A 567 -27.34 -35.33 -23.96
C VAL A 567 -26.09 -34.58 -24.41
N GLY A 568 -25.92 -34.36 -25.72
CA GLY A 568 -24.83 -33.59 -26.29
C GLY A 568 -24.82 -32.12 -25.83
N ALA A 569 -25.99 -31.47 -25.82
CA ALA A 569 -26.15 -30.10 -25.36
C ALA A 569 -25.83 -29.95 -23.87
N LEU A 570 -26.33 -30.88 -23.03
CA LEU A 570 -26.06 -30.87 -21.58
C LEU A 570 -24.56 -31.08 -21.30
N LYS A 571 -23.90 -32.02 -21.99
CA LYS A 571 -22.44 -32.21 -21.89
C LYS A 571 -21.65 -30.98 -22.29
N GLN A 572 -22.08 -30.29 -23.35
CA GLN A 572 -21.43 -29.06 -23.79
C GLN A 572 -21.55 -27.96 -22.73
N SER A 573 -22.74 -27.78 -22.14
CA SER A 573 -22.96 -26.81 -21.06
C SER A 573 -22.17 -27.16 -19.79
N LEU A 574 -22.01 -28.45 -19.44
CA LEU A 574 -21.14 -28.88 -18.34
C LEU A 574 -19.66 -28.52 -18.58
N ARG A 575 -19.14 -28.77 -19.79
CA ARG A 575 -17.77 -28.38 -20.15
C ARG A 575 -17.55 -26.86 -20.13
N GLN A 576 -18.56 -26.09 -20.54
CA GLN A 576 -18.51 -24.63 -20.44
C GLN A 576 -18.43 -24.17 -18.99
N LEU A 577 -19.14 -24.83 -18.07
CA LEU A 577 -19.07 -24.50 -16.65
C LEU A 577 -17.74 -24.92 -16.01
N GLU A 578 -17.17 -26.07 -16.39
CA GLU A 578 -15.81 -26.46 -16.00
C GLU A 578 -14.78 -25.43 -16.47
N SER A 579 -14.93 -24.89 -17.68
CA SER A 579 -14.10 -23.81 -18.19
C SER A 579 -14.25 -22.53 -17.36
N LEU A 580 -15.47 -22.16 -16.97
CA LEU A 580 -15.71 -21.03 -16.06
C LEU A 580 -15.06 -21.28 -14.68
N GLY A 581 -15.08 -22.52 -14.17
CA GLY A 581 -14.39 -22.92 -12.94
C GLY A 581 -12.87 -22.78 -13.04
N ALA A 582 -12.26 -23.21 -14.16
CA ALA A 582 -10.84 -23.02 -14.41
C ALA A 582 -10.46 -21.54 -14.52
N GLN A 583 -11.31 -20.72 -15.15
CA GLN A 583 -11.12 -19.27 -15.19
C GLN A 583 -11.15 -18.65 -13.78
N ARG A 584 -11.99 -19.12 -12.86
CA ARG A 584 -11.99 -18.64 -11.46
C ARG A 584 -10.67 -18.89 -10.74
N ALA A 585 -10.11 -20.10 -10.89
CA ALA A 585 -8.82 -20.42 -10.31
C ALA A 585 -7.73 -19.47 -10.84
N GLY A 586 -7.75 -19.19 -12.16
CA GLY A 586 -6.87 -18.21 -12.78
C GLY A 586 -7.07 -16.79 -12.26
N LEU A 587 -8.31 -16.32 -12.08
CA LEU A 587 -8.63 -15.00 -11.52
C LEU A 587 -8.15 -14.87 -10.06
N GLU A 588 -8.31 -15.91 -9.25
CA GLU A 588 -7.83 -15.95 -7.86
C GLU A 588 -6.29 -15.89 -7.79
N ASP A 589 -5.59 -16.63 -8.67
CA ASP A 589 -4.14 -16.61 -8.77
C ASP A 589 -3.62 -15.24 -9.24
N MET A 590 -4.30 -14.60 -10.20
CA MET A 590 -3.98 -13.25 -10.65
C MET A 590 -4.14 -12.22 -9.52
N LEU A 591 -5.19 -12.31 -8.69
CA LEU A 591 -5.35 -11.44 -7.53
C LEU A 591 -4.20 -11.57 -6.52
N LYS A 592 -3.76 -12.81 -6.24
CA LYS A 592 -2.62 -13.09 -5.35
C LYS A 592 -1.31 -12.54 -5.91
N GLU A 593 -1.09 -12.72 -7.21
CA GLU A 593 0.12 -12.24 -7.88
C GLU A 593 0.17 -10.71 -7.98
N MET A 594 -0.96 -10.05 -8.23
CA MET A 594 -1.06 -8.59 -8.20
C MET A 594 -0.73 -8.05 -6.81
N LYS A 595 -1.26 -8.65 -5.73
CA LYS A 595 -0.91 -8.28 -4.35
C LYS A 595 0.59 -8.41 -4.08
N ARG A 596 1.22 -9.49 -4.54
CA ARG A 596 2.66 -9.72 -4.32
C ARG A 596 3.54 -8.67 -4.98
N LYS A 597 3.14 -8.20 -6.16
CA LYS A 597 3.87 -7.18 -6.93
C LYS A 597 3.51 -5.75 -6.54
N ASP A 598 2.51 -5.57 -5.68
CA ASP A 598 2.02 -4.26 -5.29
C ASP A 598 2.83 -3.69 -4.12
N ASP A 599 3.86 -2.92 -4.45
CA ASP A 599 4.60 -2.11 -3.49
C ASP A 599 4.43 -0.62 -3.78
N ILE A 600 3.64 0.05 -2.93
CA ILE A 600 3.42 1.50 -3.00
C ILE A 600 4.41 2.29 -2.14
N LEU A 601 5.28 1.63 -1.37
CA LEU A 601 6.23 2.28 -0.48
C LEU A 601 7.09 3.32 -1.21
N PRO A 602 7.67 3.04 -2.41
CA PRO A 602 8.43 4.06 -3.14
C PRO A 602 7.61 5.29 -3.52
N LYS A 603 6.31 5.14 -3.81
CA LYS A 603 5.41 6.22 -4.20
C LYS A 603 4.99 7.07 -2.99
N LEU A 604 4.82 6.44 -1.83
CA LEU A 604 4.61 7.14 -0.55
C LEU A 604 5.84 7.95 -0.14
N MET A 605 7.03 7.40 -0.35
CA MET A 605 8.31 8.05 -0.02
C MET A 605 8.59 9.30 -0.89
N ALA A 606 8.09 9.33 -2.11
CA ALA A 606 8.28 10.44 -3.03
C ALA A 606 7.40 11.68 -2.70
N GLY A 607 6.51 11.60 -1.71
CA GLY A 607 5.71 12.75 -1.24
C GLY A 607 4.75 13.34 -2.28
N VAL A 608 4.31 12.55 -3.26
CA VAL A 608 3.51 13.04 -4.39
C VAL A 608 2.04 13.19 -3.99
N GLY A 609 1.68 14.35 -3.44
CA GLY A 609 0.29 14.77 -3.24
C GLY A 609 -0.44 14.12 -2.05
N SER A 610 -1.78 14.19 -2.07
CA SER A 610 -2.63 13.62 -1.02
C SER A 610 -2.56 12.09 -1.04
N HIS A 611 -2.39 11.47 0.14
CA HIS A 611 -2.35 10.01 0.27
C HIS A 611 -3.62 9.35 -0.28
N ASP A 612 -4.78 10.00 -0.13
CA ASP A 612 -6.06 9.45 -0.60
C ASP A 612 -6.16 9.42 -2.13
N ASP A 613 -5.56 10.38 -2.84
CA ASP A 613 -5.55 10.39 -4.31
C ASP A 613 -4.58 9.33 -4.87
N LEU A 614 -3.46 9.11 -4.18
CA LEU A 614 -2.54 8.02 -4.49
C LEU A 614 -3.23 6.67 -4.30
N PHE A 615 -3.92 6.46 -3.18
CA PHE A 615 -4.65 5.22 -2.91
C PHE A 615 -5.73 4.94 -3.96
N LYS A 616 -6.51 5.95 -4.37
CA LYS A 616 -7.52 5.78 -5.42
C LYS A 616 -6.90 5.34 -6.76
N LYS A 617 -5.80 5.97 -7.17
CA LYS A 617 -5.13 5.61 -8.44
C LYS A 617 -4.53 4.21 -8.40
N GLU A 618 -3.92 3.83 -7.27
CA GLU A 618 -3.31 2.52 -7.13
C GLU A 618 -4.36 1.41 -6.96
N ILE A 619 -5.47 1.67 -6.26
CA ILE A 619 -6.57 0.70 -6.14
C ILE A 619 -7.26 0.44 -7.48
N ALA A 620 -7.36 1.45 -8.35
CA ALA A 620 -8.03 1.32 -9.65
C ALA A 620 -7.46 0.20 -10.56
N LYS A 621 -6.22 -0.25 -10.32
CA LYS A 621 -5.66 -1.40 -11.05
C LYS A 621 -6.39 -2.72 -10.77
N TYR A 622 -7.05 -2.84 -9.62
CA TYR A 622 -7.84 -4.01 -9.25
C TYR A 622 -9.23 -4.01 -9.89
N ASP A 623 -9.70 -2.87 -10.43
CA ASP A 623 -11.07 -2.73 -10.97
C ASP A 623 -11.30 -3.65 -12.17
N SER A 624 -10.30 -3.83 -13.05
CA SER A 624 -10.40 -4.72 -14.22
C SER A 624 -10.67 -6.17 -13.81
N ILE A 625 -9.91 -6.68 -12.83
CA ILE A 625 -10.08 -8.06 -12.34
C ILE A 625 -11.41 -8.20 -11.57
N CYS A 626 -11.80 -7.16 -10.82
CA CYS A 626 -13.10 -7.15 -10.16
C CYS A 626 -14.27 -7.23 -11.16
N ALA A 627 -14.15 -6.59 -12.32
CA ALA A 627 -15.13 -6.68 -13.40
C ALA A 627 -15.15 -8.09 -14.03
N GLU A 628 -13.98 -8.67 -14.33
CA GLU A 628 -13.89 -10.04 -14.86
C GLU A 628 -14.49 -11.09 -13.91
N ILE A 629 -14.33 -10.91 -12.59
CA ILE A 629 -14.96 -11.78 -11.59
C ILE A 629 -16.50 -11.62 -11.62
N ALA A 630 -17.00 -10.39 -11.73
CA ALA A 630 -18.45 -10.15 -11.84
C ALA A 630 -19.02 -10.79 -13.11
N ASP A 631 -18.35 -10.64 -14.24
CA ASP A 631 -18.74 -11.24 -15.52
C ASP A 631 -18.73 -12.78 -15.45
N ASN A 632 -17.73 -13.38 -14.80
CA ASN A 632 -17.67 -14.83 -14.60
C ASN A 632 -18.84 -15.34 -13.73
N ILE A 633 -19.21 -14.61 -12.67
CA ILE A 633 -20.34 -14.96 -11.81
C ILE A 633 -21.66 -14.87 -12.58
N MET A 634 -21.85 -13.79 -13.35
CA MET A 634 -23.04 -13.62 -14.19
C MET A 634 -23.15 -14.71 -15.27
N ALA A 635 -22.03 -15.03 -15.93
CA ALA A 635 -21.99 -16.09 -16.93
C ALA A 635 -22.34 -17.47 -16.32
N GLN A 636 -21.86 -17.75 -15.10
CA GLN A 636 -22.27 -18.97 -14.40
C GLN A 636 -23.77 -18.99 -14.11
N GLU A 637 -24.33 -17.91 -13.59
CA GLU A 637 -25.75 -17.88 -13.20
C GLU A 637 -26.65 -18.19 -14.41
N GLN A 638 -26.35 -17.59 -15.57
CA GLN A 638 -27.03 -17.88 -16.82
C GLN A 638 -26.86 -19.34 -17.27
N LEU A 639 -25.64 -19.88 -17.17
CA LEU A 639 -25.35 -21.25 -17.57
C LEU A 639 -26.02 -22.28 -16.65
N LEU A 640 -26.11 -22.01 -15.35
CA LEU A 640 -26.81 -22.87 -14.39
C LEU A 640 -28.32 -22.94 -14.69
N LEU A 641 -28.95 -21.82 -15.06
CA LEU A 641 -30.35 -21.81 -15.48
C LEU A 641 -30.57 -22.62 -16.76
N GLN A 642 -29.64 -22.53 -17.71
CA GLN A 642 -29.69 -23.33 -18.94
C GLN A 642 -29.54 -24.82 -18.65
N ILE A 643 -28.56 -25.19 -17.81
CA ILE A 643 -28.34 -26.59 -17.38
C ILE A 643 -29.57 -27.13 -16.66
N GLN A 644 -30.21 -26.33 -15.80
CA GLN A 644 -31.42 -26.73 -15.09
C GLN A 644 -32.55 -27.07 -16.07
N ALA A 645 -32.82 -26.20 -17.05
CA ALA A 645 -33.85 -26.44 -18.07
C ALA A 645 -33.54 -27.67 -18.93
N GLN A 646 -32.27 -27.89 -19.29
CA GLN A 646 -31.83 -29.08 -20.03
C GLN A 646 -31.94 -30.36 -19.18
N ASN A 647 -31.66 -30.28 -17.88
CA ASN A 647 -31.75 -31.41 -16.97
C ASN A 647 -33.21 -31.83 -16.73
N GLU A 648 -34.15 -30.88 -16.66
CA GLU A 648 -35.59 -31.18 -16.58
C GLU A 648 -36.08 -31.94 -17.82
N GLN A 649 -35.62 -31.53 -19.02
CA GLN A 649 -35.92 -32.23 -20.27
C GLN A 649 -35.29 -33.64 -20.29
N PHE A 650 -34.05 -33.77 -19.83
CA PHE A 650 -33.38 -35.05 -19.70
C PHE A 650 -34.09 -35.98 -18.70
N ALA A 651 -34.53 -35.45 -17.55
CA ALA A 651 -35.25 -36.20 -16.54
C ALA A 651 -36.58 -36.77 -17.04
N ALA A 652 -37.33 -35.97 -17.81
CA ALA A 652 -38.61 -36.38 -18.39
C ALA A 652 -38.46 -37.45 -19.49
N VAL A 653 -37.43 -37.36 -20.34
CA VAL A 653 -37.23 -38.30 -21.45
C VAL A 653 -36.70 -39.66 -20.96
N PHE A 654 -35.82 -39.66 -19.96
CA PHE A 654 -35.15 -40.88 -19.48
C PHE A 654 -35.79 -41.49 -18.22
N ASN A 655 -36.93 -40.97 -17.75
CA ASN A 655 -37.63 -41.42 -16.53
C ASN A 655 -36.66 -41.59 -15.34
N LEU A 656 -35.87 -40.55 -15.06
CA LEU A 656 -34.84 -40.60 -14.02
C LEU A 656 -35.40 -40.91 -12.63
N GLU A 657 -36.67 -40.59 -12.35
CA GLU A 657 -37.31 -40.88 -11.05
C GLU A 657 -37.44 -42.38 -10.77
N ASP A 658 -37.86 -43.17 -11.77
CA ASP A 658 -37.97 -44.62 -11.65
C ASP A 658 -36.60 -45.28 -11.54
N TYR A 659 -35.61 -44.76 -12.28
CA TYR A 659 -34.22 -45.19 -12.17
C TYR A 659 -33.64 -44.91 -10.77
N LYS A 660 -33.87 -43.71 -10.23
CA LYS A 660 -33.43 -43.33 -8.87
C LYS A 660 -34.05 -44.23 -7.82
N ALA A 661 -35.36 -44.52 -7.93
CA ALA A 661 -36.04 -45.43 -7.01
C ALA A 661 -35.49 -46.87 -7.07
N ALA A 662 -35.15 -47.36 -8.26
CA ALA A 662 -34.53 -48.68 -8.43
C ALA A 662 -33.09 -48.73 -7.88
N ARG A 663 -32.30 -47.67 -8.10
CA ARG A 663 -30.92 -47.54 -7.61
C ARG A 663 -30.86 -47.48 -6.07
N GLU A 664 -31.73 -46.67 -5.45
CA GLU A 664 -31.90 -46.58 -3.99
C GLU A 664 -32.26 -47.92 -3.35
N ARG A 665 -33.15 -48.70 -3.98
CA ARG A 665 -33.50 -50.04 -3.50
C ARG A 665 -32.31 -50.99 -3.56
N CYS A 666 -31.52 -50.94 -4.63
CA CYS A 666 -30.33 -51.76 -4.78
C CYS A 666 -29.25 -51.38 -3.75
N TYR A 667 -29.04 -50.10 -3.48
CA TYR A 667 -28.12 -49.64 -2.42
C TYR A 667 -28.54 -50.11 -1.04
N LYS A 668 -29.83 -50.05 -0.70
CA LYS A 668 -30.33 -50.60 0.57
C LYS A 668 -30.14 -52.11 0.68
N GLN A 669 -30.30 -52.84 -0.42
CA GLN A 669 -30.03 -54.29 -0.47
C GLN A 669 -28.56 -54.61 -0.27
N ILE A 670 -27.65 -53.87 -0.92
CA ILE A 670 -26.19 -54.05 -0.78
C ILE A 670 -25.74 -53.70 0.65
N ALA A 671 -26.22 -52.59 1.21
CA ALA A 671 -25.91 -52.18 2.58
C ALA A 671 -26.38 -53.22 3.61
N ALA A 672 -27.60 -53.75 3.43
CA ALA A 672 -28.11 -54.82 4.28
C ALA A 672 -27.28 -56.10 4.18
N ALA A 673 -26.79 -56.44 2.98
CA ALA A 673 -25.92 -57.60 2.76
C ALA A 673 -24.56 -57.43 3.45
N VAL A 674 -23.94 -56.26 3.37
CA VAL A 674 -22.66 -55.98 4.06
C VAL A 674 -22.85 -56.04 5.59
N ALA A 675 -23.92 -55.44 6.12
CA ALA A 675 -24.19 -55.46 7.55
C ALA A 675 -24.35 -56.90 8.08
N LYS A 676 -25.09 -57.74 7.35
CA LYS A 676 -25.28 -59.16 7.69
C LYS A 676 -23.99 -59.97 7.56
N TYR A 677 -23.18 -59.73 6.54
CA TYR A 677 -21.86 -60.35 6.41
C TYR A 677 -20.95 -60.02 7.61
N ARG A 678 -20.88 -58.75 8.01
CA ARG A 678 -20.07 -58.31 9.16
C ARG A 678 -20.53 -58.92 10.48
N GLU A 679 -21.84 -59.00 10.70
CA GLU A 679 -22.44 -59.65 11.88
C GLU A 679 -22.03 -61.12 11.97
N ILE A 680 -22.20 -61.87 10.87
CA ILE A 680 -21.85 -63.29 10.80
C ILE A 680 -20.34 -63.50 10.98
N LYS A 681 -19.50 -62.71 10.31
CA LYS A 681 -18.04 -62.80 10.42
C LYS A 681 -17.55 -62.51 11.85
N LYS A 682 -18.16 -61.54 12.53
CA LYS A 682 -17.89 -61.28 13.94
C LYS A 682 -18.22 -62.49 14.81
N ASN A 683 -19.39 -63.09 14.61
CA ASN A 683 -19.81 -64.27 15.38
C ASN A 683 -18.89 -65.48 15.14
N ILE A 684 -18.43 -65.71 13.91
CA ILE A 684 -17.46 -66.77 13.59
C ILE A 684 -16.11 -66.50 14.26
N ASN A 685 -15.61 -65.27 14.22
CA ASN A 685 -14.35 -64.90 14.88
C ASN A 685 -14.42 -65.03 16.41
N GLU A 686 -15.56 -64.69 17.03
CA GLU A 686 -15.79 -64.93 18.46
C GLU A 686 -15.77 -66.44 18.77
N GLY A 687 -16.37 -67.27 17.92
CA GLY A 687 -16.30 -68.73 18.02
C GLY A 687 -14.87 -69.27 17.90
N LEU A 688 -14.11 -68.82 16.90
CA LEU A 688 -12.72 -69.23 16.70
C LEU A 688 -11.85 -68.85 17.91
N ASN A 689 -11.97 -67.61 18.40
CA ASN A 689 -11.25 -67.15 19.60
C ASN A 689 -11.63 -67.95 20.84
N PHE A 690 -12.90 -68.31 21.01
CA PHE A 690 -13.36 -69.16 22.11
C PHE A 690 -12.67 -70.53 22.06
N TYR A 691 -12.64 -71.20 20.89
CA TYR A 691 -12.00 -72.51 20.76
C TYR A 691 -10.48 -72.47 20.93
N VAL A 692 -9.80 -71.43 20.46
CA VAL A 692 -8.36 -71.25 20.68
C VAL A 692 -8.07 -71.01 22.17
N THR A 693 -8.86 -70.15 22.83
CA THR A 693 -8.71 -69.89 24.26
C THR A 693 -8.98 -71.15 25.09
N LEU A 694 -10.01 -71.91 24.73
CA LEU A 694 -10.35 -73.18 25.37
C LEU A 694 -9.20 -74.18 25.21
N GLN A 695 -8.60 -74.28 24.02
CA GLN A 695 -7.47 -75.15 23.75
C GLN A 695 -6.27 -74.80 24.65
N VAL A 696 -5.95 -73.50 24.77
CA VAL A 696 -4.89 -73.02 25.68
C VAL A 696 -5.22 -73.34 27.14
N CYS A 697 -6.47 -73.11 27.59
CA CYS A 697 -6.88 -73.40 28.96
C CYS A 697 -6.82 -74.90 29.29
N VAL A 698 -7.20 -75.77 28.34
CA VAL A 698 -7.10 -77.23 28.48
C VAL A 698 -5.62 -77.63 28.58
N CYS A 699 -4.77 -77.18 27.65
CA CYS A 699 -3.32 -77.47 27.67
C CYS A 699 -2.63 -76.98 28.95
N ILE A 700 -2.91 -75.76 29.42
CA ILE A 700 -2.32 -75.22 30.65
C ILE A 700 -2.80 -76.01 31.88
N SER A 701 -4.08 -76.37 31.94
CA SER A 701 -4.61 -77.14 33.06
C SER A 701 -3.99 -78.53 33.16
N ILE A 702 -3.61 -79.12 32.01
CA ILE A 702 -2.87 -80.38 31.95
C ILE A 702 -1.41 -80.17 32.42
N LEU A 703 -0.72 -79.16 31.90
CA LEU A 703 0.68 -78.87 32.24
C LEU A 703 0.91 -78.49 33.71
N PHE A 704 0.00 -77.72 34.31
CA PHE A 704 0.14 -77.22 35.69
C PHE A 704 -0.13 -78.27 36.77
N HIS A 705 -0.61 -79.47 36.41
CA HIS A 705 -0.85 -80.56 37.37
C HIS A 705 -0.01 -81.82 37.09
N LEU A 706 0.77 -81.80 36.00
CA LEU A 706 1.83 -82.78 35.72
C LEU A 706 3.18 -82.40 36.35
N HIS A 707 3.30 -81.19 36.90
CA HIS A 707 4.35 -80.73 37.81
C HIS A 707 3.77 -80.53 39.21
#